data_AF-A0A379CH65-F1
#
_entry.id   AF-A0A379CH65-F1
#
_cell.length_a   1.000
_cell.length_b   1.000
_cell.length_c   1.000
_cell.angle_alpha   90.00
_cell.angle_beta   90.00
_cell.angle_gamma   90.00
#
_symmetry.space_group_name_H-M   'P 1'
#
loop_
_entity.id
_entity.type
_entity.pdbx_description
1 polymer ?
#
loop_
_entity_poly.entity_id
_entity_poly.type
_entity_poly.pdbx_seq_one_letter_code
_entity_poly.pdbx_strand_id
1 'polypeptide(L)'
;MATYENKDIELIVHIRGGKFYKLSSVLSSVVWSGDIKSPSRTLEFSFLQAVNDAKVQQLGIVEGSTCCFYVGGKEIFRGTIIDIDKSNSNNEISMTAHDIGFLLAKDQVNYNFVNKTACDIAKEVFKGKDKQPPLKWGKIAPAGTKITKMFIGATRYDTIMSAYTAHSKADKDHKKYMVEVDLDKFNIIEKGVTKLKIMFEEEQNLEVATYKVSMENIVSRVVVVDEKGNKIKESLNAELRKLYQYISKVIEQKKDKAITDEEIKAEFKKPERSCSLSGYGDISCKCGYKVQVKDSFTGLIGEFYIDKDKHTWSGGKYTVDLELNFDNIMDEKNAGKDETKESSSDGAGGSSTKDWGHGVTAEMLNKVLKGPLAGKGDLFVKYGNMYKVNPMLLLMIARMETGAGFDSNLARNCNNFFGIRDPDPNIRKTSGGFGIYSSIEEGIKRGFHFIGISHIHKKNRSYDQIISTWAPKSDGNNVAAYIANTKKWYKEWTGTDWNDSKRGSGVASDAEAEANVVATSSGTSSSGLTGVVNVATKYLRNGVNKPGFAWCCWFATKCLREAGYTPVANTNLCDAYYTAYKNVGRLKTPNEYIPKPGDTIFFYGNGGYSRRYTNHVGIVTGVSGSGESMKVHTIEGNSGNKVAARTYGKYRSSWARIVGYGVN
;
A
#
# COMPACT_ATOMS: atom_id res chain seq x y z
N MET A 1 -19.21 -32.07 28.58
CA MET A 1 -18.97 -31.25 27.38
C MET A 1 -20.29 -30.65 26.95
N ALA A 2 -20.31 -29.40 26.49
CA ALA A 2 -21.54 -28.81 25.95
C ALA A 2 -21.76 -29.34 24.52
N THR A 3 -22.61 -30.35 24.37
CA THR A 3 -23.07 -30.81 23.06
C THR A 3 -24.16 -29.86 22.59
N TYR A 4 -23.82 -28.93 21.69
CA TYR A 4 -24.80 -28.08 21.04
C TYR A 4 -25.50 -28.87 19.93
N GLU A 5 -26.82 -28.94 19.99
CA GLU A 5 -27.69 -29.52 18.97
C GLU A 5 -28.35 -28.41 18.13
N ASN A 6 -29.03 -28.77 17.04
CA ASN A 6 -29.79 -27.81 16.22
C ASN A 6 -30.85 -27.02 17.01
N LYS A 7 -31.34 -27.56 18.14
CA LYS A 7 -32.29 -26.85 19.02
C LYS A 7 -31.64 -25.70 19.81
N ASP A 8 -30.31 -25.74 19.95
CA ASP A 8 -29.56 -24.77 20.73
C ASP A 8 -29.13 -23.55 19.89
N ILE A 9 -29.40 -23.57 18.57
CA ILE A 9 -29.02 -22.49 17.66
C ILE A 9 -30.21 -21.63 17.23
N GLU A 10 -30.05 -20.31 17.32
CA GLU A 10 -31.00 -19.34 16.77
C GLU A 10 -30.32 -18.49 15.70
N LEU A 11 -30.86 -18.47 14.47
CA LEU A 11 -30.44 -17.53 13.44
C LEU A 11 -31.57 -16.59 13.09
N ILE A 12 -31.35 -15.29 13.29
CA ILE A 12 -32.31 -14.23 12.98
C ILE A 12 -31.73 -13.35 11.88
N VAL A 13 -32.49 -13.14 10.80
CA VAL A 13 -32.11 -12.23 9.71
C VAL A 13 -33.07 -11.05 9.68
N HIS A 14 -32.51 -9.85 9.85
CA HIS A 14 -33.21 -8.57 9.75
C HIS A 14 -33.04 -8.00 8.34
N ILE A 15 -34.15 -7.77 7.65
CA ILE A 15 -34.16 -7.23 6.29
C ILE A 15 -34.35 -5.72 6.33
N ARG A 16 -33.73 -5.03 5.38
CA ARG A 16 -33.89 -3.60 5.13
C ARG A 16 -35.38 -3.27 4.98
N GLY A 17 -35.94 -2.53 5.94
CA GLY A 17 -37.38 -2.20 6.00
C GLY A 17 -38.14 -2.74 7.22
N GLY A 18 -37.47 -3.40 8.17
CA GLY A 18 -38.02 -3.67 9.52
C GLY A 18 -38.66 -5.05 9.73
N LYS A 19 -38.68 -5.92 8.71
CA LYS A 19 -39.06 -7.33 8.87
C LYS A 19 -37.87 -8.17 9.33
N PHE A 20 -38.13 -9.22 10.10
CA PHE A 20 -37.12 -10.21 10.46
C PHE A 20 -37.64 -11.64 10.25
N TYR A 21 -36.74 -12.56 9.98
CA TYR A 21 -37.02 -13.99 9.84
C TYR A 21 -36.18 -14.79 10.83
N LYS A 22 -36.80 -15.74 11.51
CA LYS A 22 -36.11 -16.78 12.28
C LYS A 22 -35.89 -17.97 11.37
N LEU A 23 -34.64 -18.32 11.11
CA LEU A 23 -34.29 -19.33 10.11
C LEU A 23 -33.94 -20.70 10.71
N SER A 24 -33.85 -20.84 12.03
CA SER A 24 -33.35 -22.06 12.68
C SER A 24 -33.99 -23.36 12.22
N SER A 25 -35.30 -23.37 11.94
CA SER A 25 -36.03 -24.56 11.54
C SER A 25 -35.79 -24.99 10.10
N VAL A 26 -35.13 -24.16 9.28
CA VAL A 26 -34.90 -24.42 7.85
C VAL A 26 -33.42 -24.55 7.49
N LEU A 27 -32.50 -24.35 8.45
CA LEU A 27 -31.06 -24.42 8.21
C LEU A 27 -30.60 -25.86 7.91
N SER A 28 -29.86 -26.02 6.82
CA SER A 28 -29.15 -27.26 6.49
C SER A 28 -27.76 -27.31 7.13
N SER A 29 -27.06 -26.18 7.15
CA SER A 29 -25.72 -26.06 7.72
C SER A 29 -25.47 -24.63 8.19
N VAL A 30 -24.71 -24.49 9.28
CA VAL A 30 -24.15 -23.23 9.74
C VAL A 30 -22.68 -23.44 10.05
N VAL A 31 -21.83 -22.55 9.55
CA VAL A 31 -20.40 -22.51 9.81
C VAL A 31 -20.05 -21.14 10.36
N TRP A 32 -19.44 -21.09 11.54
CA TRP A 32 -18.90 -19.88 12.14
C TRP A 32 -17.39 -20.01 12.28
N SER A 33 -16.62 -19.08 11.71
CA SER A 33 -15.17 -19.21 11.64
C SER A 33 -14.43 -17.91 11.87
N GLY A 34 -13.16 -18.03 12.27
CA GLY A 34 -12.23 -16.91 12.43
C GLY A 34 -10.78 -17.30 12.20
N ASP A 35 -9.95 -16.28 11.95
CA ASP A 35 -8.52 -16.40 11.65
C ASP A 35 -7.79 -15.24 12.31
N ILE A 36 -6.66 -15.49 12.97
CA ILE A 36 -5.80 -14.44 13.55
C ILE A 36 -5.28 -13.43 12.52
N LYS A 37 -5.34 -13.76 11.22
CA LYS A 37 -4.96 -12.91 10.08
C LYS A 37 -6.11 -12.07 9.53
N SER A 38 -7.28 -12.12 10.15
CA SER A 38 -8.45 -11.34 9.79
C SER A 38 -9.05 -10.70 11.05
N PRO A 39 -9.40 -9.41 11.03
CA PRO A 39 -10.18 -8.82 12.13
C PRO A 39 -11.65 -9.25 12.09
N SER A 40 -12.09 -9.95 11.04
CA SER A 40 -13.47 -10.34 10.82
C SER A 40 -13.68 -11.83 10.99
N ARG A 41 -14.78 -12.20 11.64
CA ARG A 41 -15.32 -13.56 11.64
C ARG A 41 -16.38 -13.69 10.54
N THR A 42 -16.56 -14.92 10.09
CA THR A 42 -17.49 -15.26 9.01
C THR A 42 -18.56 -16.19 9.54
N LEU A 43 -19.80 -15.94 9.15
CA LEU A 43 -20.91 -16.86 9.30
C LEU A 43 -21.40 -17.27 7.90
N GLU A 44 -21.24 -18.54 7.57
CA GLU A 44 -21.79 -19.14 6.37
C GLU A 44 -22.97 -20.00 6.78
N PHE A 45 -24.09 -19.89 6.08
CA PHE A 45 -25.25 -20.73 6.36
C PHE A 45 -26.01 -21.03 5.08
N SER A 46 -26.62 -22.21 5.04
CA SER A 46 -27.47 -22.62 3.93
C SER A 46 -28.82 -23.13 4.40
N PHE A 47 -29.81 -23.03 3.53
CA PHE A 47 -31.11 -23.65 3.67
C PHE A 47 -31.67 -24.03 2.30
N LEU A 48 -32.58 -25.00 2.29
CA LEU A 48 -33.27 -25.42 1.08
C LEU A 48 -34.51 -24.56 0.86
N GLN A 49 -34.72 -24.10 -0.37
CA GLN A 49 -35.93 -23.37 -0.75
C GLN A 49 -36.45 -23.86 -2.09
N ALA A 50 -37.54 -24.62 -2.07
CA ALA A 50 -38.24 -25.04 -3.28
C ALA A 50 -39.04 -23.87 -3.87
N VAL A 51 -38.60 -23.36 -5.02
CA VAL A 51 -39.20 -22.18 -5.67
C VAL A 51 -40.62 -22.44 -6.23
N ASN A 52 -40.96 -23.71 -6.47
CA ASN A 52 -42.23 -24.14 -7.06
C ASN A 52 -43.25 -24.66 -6.02
N ASP A 53 -42.88 -24.70 -4.75
CA ASP A 53 -43.80 -25.14 -3.69
C ASP A 53 -44.49 -23.91 -3.08
N ALA A 54 -45.78 -23.74 -3.38
CA ALA A 54 -46.59 -22.65 -2.86
C ALA A 54 -46.73 -22.66 -1.31
N LYS A 55 -46.38 -23.78 -0.65
CA LYS A 55 -46.34 -23.90 0.81
C LYS A 55 -45.02 -23.42 1.42
N VAL A 56 -43.97 -23.21 0.62
CA VAL A 56 -42.67 -22.72 1.08
C VAL A 56 -42.62 -21.20 0.96
N GLN A 57 -42.50 -20.52 2.11
CA GLN A 57 -42.38 -19.06 2.13
C GLN A 57 -41.11 -18.62 1.40
N GLN A 58 -41.26 -17.73 0.41
CA GLN A 58 -40.12 -17.05 -0.20
C GLN A 58 -39.56 -16.00 0.77
N LEU A 59 -38.32 -16.22 1.18
CA LEU A 59 -37.60 -15.35 2.11
C LEU A 59 -36.96 -14.22 1.31
N GLY A 60 -37.48 -13.00 1.42
CA GLY A 60 -36.98 -11.80 0.74
C GLY A 60 -35.65 -11.27 1.28
N ILE A 61 -34.72 -12.16 1.63
CA ILE A 61 -33.40 -11.83 2.13
C ILE A 61 -32.54 -11.33 0.96
N VAL A 62 -31.91 -10.18 1.16
CA VAL A 62 -31.05 -9.51 0.18
C VAL A 62 -29.70 -9.18 0.81
N GLU A 63 -28.70 -8.92 -0.02
CA GLU A 63 -27.41 -8.42 0.42
C GLU A 63 -27.55 -7.15 1.28
N GLY A 64 -26.66 -6.98 2.25
CA GLY A 64 -26.75 -5.90 3.23
C GLY A 64 -27.72 -6.15 4.39
N SER A 65 -28.49 -7.24 4.38
CA SER A 65 -29.31 -7.64 5.53
C SER A 65 -28.43 -8.05 6.70
N THR A 66 -28.88 -7.78 7.93
CA THR A 66 -28.14 -8.12 9.16
C THR A 66 -28.56 -9.49 9.66
N CYS A 67 -27.60 -10.36 10.01
CA CYS A 67 -27.86 -11.62 10.69
C CYS A 67 -27.31 -11.58 12.12
N CYS A 68 -28.05 -12.19 13.05
CA CYS A 68 -27.69 -12.38 14.44
C CYS A 68 -27.78 -13.88 14.74
N PHE A 69 -26.68 -14.47 15.19
CA PHE A 69 -26.57 -15.89 15.48
C PHE A 69 -26.35 -16.13 16.97
N TYR A 70 -27.19 -16.99 17.53
CA TYR A 70 -27.23 -17.32 18.94
C TYR A 70 -26.95 -18.81 19.13
N VAL A 71 -26.23 -19.13 20.19
CA VAL A 71 -25.98 -20.50 20.62
C VAL A 71 -26.22 -20.57 22.13
N GLY A 72 -27.10 -21.48 22.57
CA GLY A 72 -27.50 -21.60 23.98
C GLY A 72 -28.13 -20.32 24.53
N GLY A 73 -28.87 -19.58 23.70
CA GLY A 73 -29.50 -18.30 24.07
C GLY A 73 -28.55 -17.10 24.13
N LYS A 74 -27.25 -17.27 23.89
CA LYS A 74 -26.27 -16.18 23.84
C LYS A 74 -25.99 -15.79 22.40
N GLU A 75 -26.08 -14.50 22.07
CA GLU A 75 -25.63 -13.99 20.78
C GLU A 75 -24.10 -14.10 20.68
N ILE A 76 -23.61 -14.82 19.68
CA ILE A 76 -22.17 -15.04 19.47
C ILE A 76 -21.65 -14.36 18.20
N PHE A 77 -22.55 -13.97 17.30
CA PHE A 77 -22.19 -13.32 16.04
C PHE A 77 -23.29 -12.37 15.57
N ARG A 78 -22.85 -11.21 15.08
CA ARG A 78 -23.70 -10.24 14.39
C ARG A 78 -22.98 -9.72 13.17
N GLY A 79 -23.58 -9.88 12.00
CA GLY A 79 -22.92 -9.55 10.74
C GLY A 79 -23.86 -9.11 9.64
N THR A 80 -23.25 -8.68 8.53
CA THR A 80 -23.95 -8.26 7.31
C THR A 80 -23.77 -9.32 6.24
N ILE A 81 -24.86 -9.73 5.60
CA ILE A 81 -24.82 -10.64 4.46
C ILE A 81 -24.18 -9.91 3.29
N ILE A 82 -23.04 -10.42 2.82
CA ILE A 82 -22.25 -9.82 1.74
C ILE A 82 -22.29 -10.65 0.45
N ASP A 83 -22.67 -11.92 0.54
CA ASP A 83 -22.72 -12.85 -0.57
C ASP A 83 -23.95 -13.77 -0.43
N ILE A 84 -24.64 -13.99 -1.55
CA ILE A 84 -25.79 -14.89 -1.65
C ILE A 84 -25.60 -15.70 -2.93
N ASP A 85 -25.36 -17.00 -2.76
CA ASP A 85 -25.27 -17.97 -3.85
C ASP A 85 -26.57 -18.79 -3.91
N LYS A 86 -27.09 -18.99 -5.12
CA LYS A 86 -28.32 -19.74 -5.38
C LYS A 86 -28.06 -20.77 -6.47
N SER A 87 -28.28 -22.04 -6.13
CA SER A 87 -28.12 -23.15 -7.06
C SER A 87 -29.44 -23.85 -7.33
N ASN A 88 -29.78 -24.02 -8.60
CA ASN A 88 -30.97 -24.77 -9.02
C ASN A 88 -30.74 -26.29 -9.05
N SER A 89 -29.50 -26.76 -8.95
CA SER A 89 -29.19 -28.20 -9.01
C SER A 89 -29.60 -28.93 -7.73
N ASN A 90 -29.64 -28.22 -6.60
CA ASN A 90 -29.98 -28.75 -5.29
C ASN A 90 -31.01 -27.89 -4.52
N ASN A 91 -31.57 -26.83 -5.15
CA ASN A 91 -32.47 -25.85 -4.52
C ASN A 91 -31.90 -25.24 -3.22
N GLU A 92 -30.58 -25.15 -3.12
CA GLU A 92 -29.89 -24.60 -1.97
C GLU A 92 -29.61 -23.11 -2.16
N ILE A 93 -29.86 -22.34 -1.10
CA ILE A 93 -29.42 -20.96 -0.98
C ILE A 93 -28.33 -20.92 0.08
N SER A 94 -27.13 -20.50 -0.31
CA SER A 94 -25.99 -20.31 0.57
C SER A 94 -25.74 -18.82 0.77
N MET A 95 -25.48 -18.42 2.01
CA MET A 95 -25.22 -17.02 2.35
C MET A 95 -23.94 -16.91 3.15
N THR A 96 -23.15 -15.89 2.84
CA THR A 96 -21.98 -15.51 3.62
C THR A 96 -22.21 -14.16 4.25
N ALA A 97 -22.04 -14.09 5.56
CA ALA A 97 -22.07 -12.87 6.33
C ALA A 97 -20.74 -12.64 7.05
N HIS A 98 -20.32 -11.38 7.10
CA HIS A 98 -19.18 -10.97 7.92
C HIS A 98 -19.62 -10.03 9.04
N ASP A 99 -18.96 -10.14 10.18
CA ASP A 99 -19.13 -9.17 11.26
C ASP A 99 -18.56 -7.78 10.90
N ILE A 100 -18.63 -6.84 11.84
CA ILE A 100 -18.09 -5.49 11.66
C ILE A 100 -16.58 -5.45 11.37
N GLY A 101 -15.84 -6.53 11.64
CA GLY A 101 -14.43 -6.68 11.25
C GLY A 101 -14.20 -6.52 9.77
N PHE A 102 -15.18 -6.85 8.93
CA PHE A 102 -15.12 -6.62 7.49
C PHE A 102 -14.90 -5.15 7.15
N LEU A 103 -15.56 -4.24 7.88
CA LEU A 103 -15.36 -2.80 7.71
C LEU A 103 -13.92 -2.41 8.05
N LEU A 104 -13.38 -2.91 9.18
CA LEU A 104 -12.02 -2.60 9.59
C LEU A 104 -10.97 -3.12 8.59
N ALA A 105 -11.21 -4.29 7.99
CA ALA A 105 -10.35 -4.91 6.98
C ALA A 105 -10.39 -4.23 5.61
N LYS A 106 -11.42 -3.41 5.31
CA LYS A 106 -11.64 -2.82 3.98
C LYS A 106 -11.57 -1.30 3.96
N ASP A 107 -12.03 -0.63 5.01
CA ASP A 107 -12.06 0.83 5.13
C ASP A 107 -10.64 1.38 5.25
N GLN A 108 -10.28 2.31 4.36
CA GLN A 108 -8.94 2.89 4.24
C GLN A 108 -8.84 4.24 4.93
N VAL A 109 -7.65 4.57 5.42
CA VAL A 109 -7.38 5.79 6.17
C VAL A 109 -6.06 6.43 5.76
N ASN A 110 -5.99 7.74 6.02
CA ASN A 110 -4.79 8.54 5.80
C ASN A 110 -4.37 9.23 7.10
N TYR A 111 -3.43 8.70 7.86
CA TYR A 111 -2.99 9.31 9.12
C TYR A 111 -1.52 9.68 9.06
N ASN A 112 -1.15 10.80 9.69
CA ASN A 112 0.24 11.09 10.02
C ASN A 112 0.36 11.12 11.54
N PHE A 113 0.86 10.03 12.13
CA PHE A 113 1.06 9.94 13.56
C PHE A 113 2.49 10.34 13.90
N VAL A 114 2.65 11.26 14.86
CA VAL A 114 3.95 11.67 15.37
C VAL A 114 3.99 11.42 16.86
N ASN A 115 4.94 10.57 17.30
CA ASN A 115 5.18 10.24 18.70
C ASN A 115 3.91 9.79 19.47
N LYS A 116 3.07 8.98 18.83
CA LYS A 116 1.82 8.45 19.40
C LYS A 116 2.02 7.02 19.89
N THR A 117 1.39 6.63 20.99
CA THR A 117 1.44 5.22 21.42
C THR A 117 0.61 4.35 20.48
N ALA A 118 0.91 3.06 20.39
CA ALA A 118 0.08 2.12 19.62
C ALA A 118 -1.39 2.10 20.11
N CYS A 119 -1.63 2.25 21.42
CA CYS A 119 -2.98 2.40 21.96
C CYS A 119 -3.69 3.68 21.49
N ASP A 120 -2.97 4.81 21.47
CA ASP A 120 -3.55 6.09 21.03
C ASP A 120 -3.89 6.03 19.54
N ILE A 121 -3.00 5.46 18.73
CA ILE A 121 -3.23 5.20 17.31
C ILE A 121 -4.50 4.37 17.12
N ALA A 122 -4.66 3.26 17.85
CA ALA A 122 -5.86 2.45 17.74
C ALA A 122 -7.14 3.22 18.08
N LYS A 123 -7.15 3.99 19.17
CA LYS A 123 -8.29 4.82 19.57
C LYS A 123 -8.63 5.87 18.52
N GLU A 124 -7.62 6.55 17.97
CA GLU A 124 -7.82 7.55 16.91
C GLU A 124 -8.35 6.90 15.63
N VAL A 125 -7.80 5.77 15.22
CA VAL A 125 -8.27 5.02 14.06
C VAL A 125 -9.71 4.55 14.26
N PHE A 126 -10.09 4.04 15.43
CA PHE A 126 -11.48 3.64 15.70
C PHE A 126 -12.44 4.83 15.77
N LYS A 127 -12.01 5.97 16.33
CA LYS A 127 -12.80 7.21 16.32
C LYS A 127 -13.12 7.67 14.90
N GLY A 128 -12.22 7.40 13.95
CA GLY A 128 -12.35 7.84 12.56
C GLY A 128 -12.10 9.34 12.42
N LYS A 129 -11.97 9.79 11.18
CA LYS A 129 -11.82 11.21 10.82
C LYS A 129 -12.48 11.49 9.47
N ASP A 130 -12.52 12.75 9.04
CA ASP A 130 -13.01 13.12 7.71
C ASP A 130 -14.44 12.59 7.42
N LYS A 131 -15.32 12.66 8.44
CA LYS A 131 -16.70 12.13 8.44
C LYS A 131 -16.81 10.59 8.35
N GLN A 132 -15.70 9.85 8.47
CA GLN A 132 -15.76 8.40 8.64
C GLN A 132 -16.56 8.04 9.90
N PRO A 133 -17.46 7.05 9.83
CA PRO A 133 -18.21 6.61 10.99
C PRO A 133 -17.27 6.13 12.11
N PRO A 134 -17.52 6.55 13.37
CA PRO A 134 -16.82 6.00 14.50
C PRO A 134 -17.20 4.53 14.66
N LEU A 135 -16.18 3.70 14.86
CA LEU A 135 -16.34 2.31 15.22
C LEU A 135 -16.32 2.24 16.75
N LYS A 136 -17.23 1.48 17.38
CA LYS A 136 -17.21 1.33 18.84
C LYS A 136 -16.08 0.39 19.23
N TRP A 137 -15.36 0.70 20.30
CA TRP A 137 -14.35 -0.20 20.86
C TRP A 137 -14.58 -0.44 22.35
N GLY A 138 -14.14 -1.61 22.80
CA GLY A 138 -14.10 -2.01 24.20
C GLY A 138 -12.67 -1.95 24.74
N LYS A 139 -12.17 -3.10 25.20
CA LYS A 139 -10.84 -3.22 25.81
C LYS A 139 -9.76 -3.08 24.75
N ILE A 140 -8.77 -2.21 25.02
CA ILE A 140 -7.57 -2.06 24.20
C ILE A 140 -6.37 -2.47 25.06
N ALA A 141 -5.64 -3.51 24.64
CA ALA A 141 -4.45 -3.98 25.32
C ALA A 141 -3.40 -2.86 25.42
N PRO A 142 -2.80 -2.62 26.61
CA PRO A 142 -1.77 -1.59 26.79
C PRO A 142 -0.58 -1.80 25.87
N ALA A 143 -0.14 -0.73 25.21
CA ALA A 143 0.96 -0.75 24.25
C ALA A 143 1.65 0.62 24.21
N GLY A 144 2.75 0.75 24.95
CA GLY A 144 3.42 2.03 25.23
C GLY A 144 4.41 2.50 24.16
N THR A 145 4.74 1.68 23.15
CA THR A 145 5.71 2.02 22.11
C THR A 145 5.24 3.25 21.34
N LYS A 146 6.10 4.26 21.28
CA LYS A 146 5.87 5.50 20.53
C LYS A 146 6.18 5.25 19.05
N ILE A 147 5.25 5.65 18.20
CA ILE A 147 5.28 5.43 16.77
C ILE A 147 5.15 6.78 16.08
N THR A 148 6.03 6.97 15.12
CA THR A 148 6.02 8.10 14.20
C THR A 148 5.98 7.53 12.80
N LYS A 149 4.80 7.56 12.17
CA LYS A 149 4.53 6.85 10.92
C LYS A 149 3.37 7.47 10.17
N MET A 150 3.51 7.55 8.85
CA MET A 150 2.47 8.04 7.95
C MET A 150 1.80 6.87 7.23
N PHE A 151 0.49 6.79 7.32
CA PHE A 151 -0.35 5.81 6.64
C PHE A 151 -1.12 6.53 5.54
N ILE A 152 -0.99 6.07 4.30
CA ILE A 152 -1.76 6.58 3.15
C ILE A 152 -2.41 5.38 2.46
N GLY A 153 -3.73 5.38 2.37
CA GLY A 153 -4.51 4.29 1.77
C GLY A 153 -4.36 2.94 2.48
N ALA A 154 -3.81 2.90 3.70
CA ALA A 154 -3.76 1.70 4.51
C ALA A 154 -5.16 1.43 5.09
N THR A 155 -5.53 0.15 5.23
CA THR A 155 -6.80 -0.17 5.91
C THR A 155 -6.72 0.24 7.39
N ARG A 156 -7.87 0.46 8.03
CA ARG A 156 -7.91 0.72 9.47
C ARG A 156 -7.28 -0.43 10.25
N TYR A 157 -7.52 -1.67 9.83
CA TYR A 157 -6.88 -2.86 10.38
C TYR A 157 -5.36 -2.83 10.23
N ASP A 158 -4.84 -2.62 9.01
CA ASP A 158 -3.39 -2.60 8.77
C ASP A 158 -2.71 -1.47 9.56
N THR A 159 -3.37 -0.32 9.67
CA THR A 159 -2.86 0.83 10.45
C THR A 159 -2.68 0.46 11.92
N ILE A 160 -3.71 -0.16 12.53
CA ILE A 160 -3.69 -0.61 13.93
C ILE A 160 -2.66 -1.72 14.12
N MET A 161 -2.69 -2.74 13.26
CA MET A 161 -1.83 -3.91 13.41
C MET A 161 -0.37 -3.58 13.11
N SER A 162 -0.05 -2.61 12.26
CA SER A 162 1.33 -2.11 12.09
C SER A 162 1.85 -1.44 13.34
N ALA A 163 1.02 -0.66 14.03
CA ALA A 163 1.40 -0.07 15.31
C ALA A 163 1.65 -1.15 16.38
N TYR A 164 0.76 -2.15 16.49
CA TYR A 164 0.94 -3.25 17.44
C TYR A 164 2.09 -4.20 17.06
N THR A 165 2.40 -4.36 15.78
CA THR A 165 3.58 -5.09 15.31
C THR A 165 4.87 -4.40 15.75
N ALA A 166 4.96 -3.08 15.58
CA ALA A 166 6.10 -2.30 16.08
C ALA A 166 6.22 -2.39 17.60
N HIS A 167 5.10 -2.36 18.33
CA HIS A 167 5.09 -2.55 19.77
C HIS A 167 5.60 -3.94 20.17
N SER A 168 5.09 -5.02 19.56
CA SER A 168 5.53 -6.40 19.81
C SER A 168 7.04 -6.59 19.58
N LYS A 169 7.61 -5.93 18.57
CA LYS A 169 9.05 -6.00 18.28
C LYS A 169 9.91 -5.27 19.30
N ALA A 170 9.41 -4.16 19.83
CA ALA A 170 10.12 -3.36 20.83
C ALA A 170 9.94 -3.88 22.27
N ASP A 171 8.86 -4.64 22.52
CA ASP A 171 8.56 -5.23 23.81
C ASP A 171 9.54 -6.38 24.14
N LYS A 172 9.99 -6.45 25.41
CA LYS A 172 10.98 -7.44 25.86
C LYS A 172 10.44 -8.86 25.84
N ASP A 173 9.15 -9.01 26.13
CA ASP A 173 8.46 -10.28 26.16
C ASP A 173 7.95 -10.69 24.76
N HIS A 174 8.15 -9.83 23.75
CA HIS A 174 7.69 -10.02 22.38
C HIS A 174 6.22 -10.40 22.26
N LYS A 175 5.37 -9.85 23.14
CA LYS A 175 3.93 -10.17 23.23
C LYS A 175 3.22 -10.01 21.91
N LYS A 176 2.25 -10.88 21.67
CA LYS A 176 1.47 -10.94 20.43
C LYS A 176 0.08 -10.38 20.65
N TYR A 177 -0.45 -9.72 19.64
CA TYR A 177 -1.72 -9.00 19.73
C TYR A 177 -2.61 -9.30 18.54
N MET A 178 -3.92 -9.16 18.72
CA MET A 178 -4.89 -9.22 17.62
C MET A 178 -6.08 -8.31 17.91
N VAL A 179 -6.81 -7.96 16.85
CA VAL A 179 -8.14 -7.35 16.95
C VAL A 179 -9.16 -8.47 17.14
N GLU A 180 -10.06 -8.31 18.09
CA GLU A 180 -11.21 -9.19 18.31
C GLU A 180 -12.50 -8.38 18.15
N VAL A 181 -13.51 -8.95 17.48
CA VAL A 181 -14.86 -8.39 17.43
C VAL A 181 -15.73 -9.07 18.49
N ASP A 182 -16.32 -8.25 19.36
CA ASP A 182 -17.36 -8.66 20.31
C ASP A 182 -18.66 -7.96 19.91
N LEU A 183 -19.45 -8.66 19.08
CA LEU A 183 -20.69 -8.19 18.46
C LEU A 183 -20.53 -6.82 17.76
N ASP A 184 -20.83 -5.73 18.46
CA ASP A 184 -20.80 -4.37 17.93
C ASP A 184 -19.56 -3.57 18.36
N LYS A 185 -18.58 -4.20 19.02
CA LYS A 185 -17.36 -3.55 19.53
C LYS A 185 -16.08 -4.24 19.05
N PHE A 186 -15.07 -3.42 18.80
CA PHE A 186 -13.70 -3.88 18.59
C PHE A 186 -12.92 -3.90 19.91
N ASN A 187 -12.20 -4.98 20.15
CA ASN A 187 -11.21 -5.10 21.20
C ASN A 187 -9.83 -5.29 20.56
N ILE A 188 -8.78 -4.91 21.30
CA ILE A 188 -7.42 -5.35 21.00
C ILE A 188 -6.95 -6.16 22.19
N ILE A 189 -6.61 -7.42 21.97
CA ILE A 189 -6.27 -8.39 23.01
C ILE A 189 -4.83 -8.87 22.84
N GLU A 190 -4.21 -9.28 23.96
CA GLU A 190 -2.97 -10.04 23.96
C GLU A 190 -3.29 -11.51 23.64
N LYS A 191 -2.65 -12.08 22.63
CA LYS A 191 -2.84 -13.47 22.20
C LYS A 191 -2.18 -14.43 23.18
N GLY A 192 -2.83 -15.58 23.39
CA GLY A 192 -2.25 -16.69 24.16
C GLY A 192 -2.37 -16.55 25.68
N VAL A 193 -3.02 -15.51 26.19
CA VAL A 193 -3.28 -15.35 27.64
C VAL A 193 -4.40 -16.28 28.12
N THR A 194 -5.48 -16.39 27.35
CA THR A 194 -6.61 -17.24 27.69
C THR A 194 -6.33 -18.69 27.32
N LYS A 195 -6.30 -19.56 28.33
CA LYS A 195 -6.31 -21.01 28.17
C LYS A 195 -7.75 -21.53 28.26
N LEU A 196 -8.15 -22.35 27.28
CA LEU A 196 -9.43 -23.03 27.31
C LEU A 196 -9.52 -24.02 28.48
N LYS A 197 -10.72 -24.16 29.03
CA LYS A 197 -11.01 -25.20 30.02
C LYS A 197 -11.13 -26.59 29.38
N ILE A 198 -11.59 -26.63 28.13
CA ILE A 198 -11.68 -27.87 27.35
C ILE A 198 -10.30 -28.31 26.86
N MET A 199 -10.07 -29.62 26.89
CA MET A 199 -8.92 -30.32 26.33
C MET A 199 -9.39 -31.19 25.17
N PHE A 200 -8.54 -31.45 24.19
CA PHE A 200 -8.76 -32.46 23.16
C PHE A 200 -7.88 -33.68 23.44
N GLU A 201 -8.51 -34.81 23.75
CA GLU A 201 -7.81 -36.06 24.03
C GLU A 201 -8.26 -37.15 23.05
N GLU A 202 -7.28 -37.93 22.57
CA GLU A 202 -7.54 -39.19 21.85
C GLU A 202 -8.53 -40.08 22.64
N GLU A 203 -9.37 -40.83 21.93
CA GLU A 203 -10.43 -41.68 22.50
C GLU A 203 -11.55 -40.94 23.27
N GLN A 204 -11.48 -39.61 23.39
CA GLN A 204 -12.54 -38.79 23.99
C GLN A 204 -13.22 -37.93 22.93
N ASN A 205 -12.81 -36.67 22.80
CA ASN A 205 -13.45 -35.67 21.96
C ASN A 205 -12.63 -35.28 20.73
N LEU A 206 -11.43 -35.85 20.58
CA LEU A 206 -10.60 -35.69 19.39
C LEU A 206 -10.96 -36.76 18.35
N GLU A 207 -11.39 -36.35 17.16
CA GLU A 207 -11.68 -37.27 16.05
C GLU A 207 -10.47 -37.43 15.13
N VAL A 208 -9.82 -36.30 14.80
CA VAL A 208 -8.67 -36.26 13.90
C VAL A 208 -7.66 -35.29 14.45
N ALA A 209 -6.41 -35.71 14.54
CA ALA A 209 -5.25 -34.83 14.70
C ALA A 209 -4.33 -35.02 13.50
N THR A 210 -3.76 -33.92 13.01
CA THR A 210 -2.72 -33.96 11.98
C THR A 210 -1.51 -33.15 12.42
N TYR A 211 -0.33 -33.71 12.19
CA TYR A 211 0.94 -33.01 12.33
C TYR A 211 1.78 -33.26 11.09
N LYS A 212 2.23 -32.17 10.46
CA LYS A 212 3.06 -32.22 9.25
C LYS A 212 4.32 -31.41 9.48
N VAL A 213 5.45 -31.97 9.06
CA VAL A 213 6.74 -31.29 8.95
C VAL A 213 7.16 -31.30 7.48
N SER A 214 7.55 -30.15 6.94
CA SER A 214 8.08 -30.02 5.58
C SER A 214 9.42 -29.30 5.58
N MET A 215 10.36 -29.82 4.81
CA MET A 215 11.67 -29.19 4.56
C MET A 215 11.78 -28.57 3.16
N GLU A 216 10.68 -28.51 2.40
CA GLU A 216 10.67 -28.07 1.00
C GLU A 216 11.36 -26.70 0.81
N ASN A 217 11.11 -25.77 1.73
CA ASN A 217 11.60 -24.40 1.65
C ASN A 217 12.81 -24.11 2.54
N ILE A 218 13.51 -25.14 3.05
CA ILE A 218 14.61 -24.93 3.99
C ILE A 218 15.74 -24.11 3.36
N VAL A 219 16.31 -23.17 4.12
CA VAL A 219 17.46 -22.36 3.70
C VAL A 219 18.43 -22.30 4.87
N SER A 220 19.57 -22.98 4.73
CA SER A 220 20.63 -23.00 5.76
C SER A 220 21.79 -22.08 5.41
N ARG A 221 21.92 -21.65 4.14
CA ARG A 221 22.97 -20.73 3.67
C ARG A 221 22.37 -19.63 2.79
N VAL A 222 22.84 -18.40 2.98
CA VAL A 222 22.48 -17.26 2.15
C VAL A 222 23.75 -16.70 1.53
N VAL A 223 23.77 -16.57 0.21
CA VAL A 223 24.90 -16.01 -0.55
C VAL A 223 24.44 -14.73 -1.22
N VAL A 224 25.12 -13.64 -0.95
CA VAL A 224 24.86 -12.34 -1.60
C VAL A 224 25.84 -12.15 -2.75
N VAL A 225 25.31 -11.86 -3.94
CA VAL A 225 26.10 -11.64 -5.16
C VAL A 225 25.87 -10.24 -5.71
N ASP A 226 26.84 -9.73 -6.46
CA ASP A 226 26.68 -8.51 -7.27
C ASP A 226 25.88 -8.79 -8.55
N GLU A 227 25.57 -7.74 -9.31
CA GLU A 227 24.86 -7.81 -10.60
C GLU A 227 25.59 -8.66 -11.66
N LYS A 228 26.86 -9.03 -11.43
CA LYS A 228 27.67 -9.89 -12.30
C LYS A 228 27.77 -11.32 -11.79
N GLY A 229 27.12 -11.64 -10.66
CA GLY A 229 27.15 -12.95 -10.02
C GLY A 229 28.38 -13.21 -9.14
N ASN A 230 29.24 -12.22 -8.91
CA ASN A 230 30.38 -12.37 -8.00
C ASN A 230 29.90 -12.34 -6.55
N LYS A 231 30.42 -13.25 -5.73
CA LYS A 231 30.08 -13.31 -4.30
C LYS A 231 30.59 -12.07 -3.57
N ILE A 232 29.67 -11.31 -2.98
CA ILE A 232 29.95 -10.19 -2.09
C ILE A 232 30.06 -10.70 -0.65
N LYS A 233 29.05 -11.44 -0.20
CA LYS A 233 28.91 -11.88 1.20
C LYS A 233 28.28 -13.25 1.27
N GLU A 234 28.51 -13.93 2.38
CA GLU A 234 27.94 -15.23 2.68
C GLU A 234 27.58 -15.30 4.16
N SER A 235 26.44 -15.92 4.46
CA SER A 235 26.00 -16.19 5.82
C SER A 235 25.49 -17.62 5.93
N LEU A 236 25.81 -18.28 7.04
CA LEU A 236 25.52 -19.69 7.28
C LEU A 236 24.86 -19.85 8.65
N ASN A 237 23.72 -20.55 8.67
CA ASN A 237 23.12 -20.99 9.92
C ASN A 237 23.75 -22.33 10.34
N ALA A 238 24.64 -22.30 11.32
CA ALA A 238 25.42 -23.46 11.75
C ALA A 238 24.54 -24.62 12.27
N GLU A 239 23.45 -24.32 12.98
CA GLU A 239 22.53 -25.32 13.51
C GLU A 239 21.76 -26.03 12.39
N LEU A 240 21.15 -25.25 11.47
CA LEU A 240 20.46 -25.82 10.32
C LEU A 240 21.41 -26.59 9.42
N ARG A 241 22.63 -26.10 9.22
CA ARG A 241 23.66 -26.81 8.45
C ARG A 241 24.04 -28.14 9.09
N LYS A 242 24.16 -28.19 10.43
CA LYS A 242 24.47 -29.44 11.16
C LYS A 242 23.36 -30.48 10.99
N LEU A 243 22.11 -30.05 10.98
CA LEU A 243 20.95 -30.95 10.89
C LEU A 243 20.60 -31.34 9.44
N TYR A 244 20.74 -30.42 8.49
CA TYR A 244 20.11 -30.52 7.17
C TYR A 244 21.04 -30.20 5.99
N GLN A 245 22.36 -30.09 6.24
CA GLN A 245 23.38 -29.74 5.24
C GLN A 245 23.20 -28.36 4.60
N TYR A 246 23.93 -28.10 3.51
CA TYR A 246 23.92 -26.82 2.80
C TYR A 246 22.79 -26.74 1.78
N ILE A 247 21.81 -25.90 2.05
CA ILE A 247 20.75 -25.53 1.12
C ILE A 247 20.80 -24.01 1.00
N SER A 248 21.23 -23.55 -0.18
CA SER A 248 21.65 -22.16 -0.39
C SER A 248 20.58 -21.36 -1.12
N LYS A 249 20.27 -20.18 -0.59
CA LYS A 249 19.56 -19.13 -1.32
C LYS A 249 20.55 -18.05 -1.76
N VAL A 250 20.50 -17.70 -3.04
CA VAL A 250 21.30 -16.60 -3.61
C VAL A 250 20.44 -15.35 -3.67
N ILE A 251 20.97 -14.22 -3.21
CA ILE A 251 20.31 -12.92 -3.26
C ILE A 251 21.20 -11.95 -4.02
N GLU A 252 20.64 -11.31 -5.03
CA GLU A 252 21.33 -10.27 -5.80
C GLU A 252 21.24 -8.93 -5.08
N GLN A 253 22.39 -8.32 -4.80
CA GLN A 253 22.48 -6.96 -4.28
C GLN A 253 22.57 -5.96 -5.43
N LYS A 254 21.64 -5.00 -5.45
CA LYS A 254 21.66 -3.89 -6.41
C LYS A 254 22.66 -2.82 -5.97
N LYS A 255 23.28 -2.11 -6.92
CA LYS A 255 24.28 -1.07 -6.63
C LYS A 255 23.80 0.07 -5.73
N ASP A 256 22.50 0.34 -5.72
CA ASP A 256 21.86 1.43 -4.98
C ASP A 256 21.33 1.03 -3.60
N LYS A 257 21.32 -0.27 -3.27
CA LYS A 257 20.85 -0.77 -1.98
C LYS A 257 21.69 -1.94 -1.49
N ALA A 258 22.48 -1.70 -0.45
CA ALA A 258 23.13 -2.78 0.29
C ALA A 258 22.08 -3.65 1.00
N ILE A 259 22.29 -4.96 0.98
CA ILE A 259 21.46 -5.90 1.75
C ILE A 259 21.96 -5.90 3.19
N THR A 260 21.04 -5.69 4.14
CA THR A 260 21.33 -5.67 5.58
C THR A 260 21.47 -7.08 6.17
N ASP A 261 22.11 -7.19 7.34
CA ASP A 261 22.23 -8.48 8.04
C ASP A 261 20.89 -9.02 8.52
N GLU A 262 19.95 -8.14 8.84
CA GLU A 262 18.56 -8.48 9.18
C GLU A 262 17.84 -9.09 7.98
N GLU A 263 17.98 -8.49 6.79
CA GLU A 263 17.43 -9.02 5.54
C GLU A 263 18.05 -10.40 5.21
N ILE A 264 19.36 -10.59 5.42
CA ILE A 264 20.01 -11.90 5.25
C ILE A 264 19.47 -12.93 6.26
N LYS A 265 19.31 -12.55 7.53
CA LYS A 265 18.82 -13.46 8.58
C LYS A 265 17.37 -13.89 8.33
N ALA A 266 16.52 -13.00 7.80
CA ALA A 266 15.13 -13.29 7.48
C ALA A 266 14.97 -14.35 6.38
N GLU A 267 16.04 -14.60 5.62
CA GLU A 267 16.05 -15.54 4.51
C GLU A 267 16.39 -16.98 4.93
N PHE A 268 16.92 -17.17 6.15
CA PHE A 268 17.02 -18.51 6.70
C PHE A 268 15.63 -19.08 6.96
N LYS A 269 15.43 -20.33 6.53
CA LYS A 269 14.16 -21.04 6.70
C LYS A 269 14.42 -22.34 7.44
N LYS A 270 13.69 -22.54 8.53
CA LYS A 270 13.65 -23.80 9.29
C LYS A 270 12.60 -24.73 8.66
N PRO A 271 12.56 -26.02 9.01
CA PRO A 271 11.44 -26.88 8.62
C PRO A 271 10.10 -26.26 9.04
N GLU A 272 9.16 -26.23 8.11
CA GLU A 272 7.81 -25.73 8.35
C GLU A 272 6.99 -26.81 9.06
N ARG A 273 6.27 -26.41 10.11
CA ARG A 273 5.42 -27.28 10.90
C ARG A 273 4.00 -26.76 10.83
N SER A 274 3.04 -27.66 10.61
CA SER A 274 1.63 -27.34 10.69
C SER A 274 0.92 -28.44 11.47
N CYS A 275 0.01 -28.05 12.35
CA CYS A 275 -0.87 -29.00 13.03
C CYS A 275 -2.31 -28.51 12.98
N SER A 276 -3.23 -29.45 12.93
CA SER A 276 -4.66 -29.18 13.05
C SER A 276 -5.34 -30.31 13.81
N LEU A 277 -6.52 -30.01 14.35
CA LEU A 277 -7.39 -31.03 14.90
C LEU A 277 -8.84 -30.81 14.48
N SER A 278 -9.61 -31.89 14.52
CA SER A 278 -11.07 -31.89 14.37
C SER A 278 -11.69 -32.74 15.48
N GLY A 279 -12.84 -32.31 15.99
CA GLY A 279 -13.58 -33.06 17.00
C GLY A 279 -14.69 -32.28 17.67
N TYR A 280 -15.01 -32.66 18.91
CA TYR A 280 -16.12 -32.11 19.68
C TYR A 280 -15.62 -31.10 20.71
N GLY A 281 -15.88 -29.83 20.46
CA GLY A 281 -15.47 -28.71 21.30
C GLY A 281 -16.62 -28.01 22.02
N ASP A 282 -16.41 -26.72 22.31
CA ASP A 282 -17.47 -25.77 22.65
C ASP A 282 -17.21 -24.43 21.94
N ILE A 283 -18.14 -23.47 22.04
CA ILE A 283 -18.04 -22.17 21.35
C ILE A 283 -16.90 -21.27 21.86
N SER A 284 -16.18 -21.67 22.92
CA SER A 284 -15.01 -20.94 23.41
C SER A 284 -13.75 -21.23 22.59
N CYS A 285 -13.74 -22.28 21.76
CA CYS A 285 -12.64 -22.66 20.88
C CYS A 285 -12.35 -21.65 19.75
N LYS A 286 -12.00 -20.41 20.11
CA LYS A 286 -11.74 -19.31 19.19
C LYS A 286 -10.25 -19.11 18.95
N CYS A 287 -9.92 -18.63 17.75
CA CYS A 287 -8.60 -18.16 17.39
C CYS A 287 -8.13 -17.07 18.38
N GLY A 288 -6.83 -17.10 18.69
CA GLY A 288 -6.22 -16.24 19.71
C GLY A 288 -6.02 -16.88 21.08
N TYR A 289 -6.72 -17.98 21.39
CA TYR A 289 -6.62 -18.68 22.67
C TYR A 289 -5.65 -19.87 22.61
N LYS A 290 -5.40 -20.49 23.78
CA LYS A 290 -4.64 -21.73 23.91
C LYS A 290 -5.55 -22.91 24.21
N VAL A 291 -5.26 -24.05 23.61
CA VAL A 291 -5.93 -25.33 23.88
C VAL A 291 -4.91 -26.38 24.26
N GLN A 292 -5.30 -27.30 25.15
CA GLN A 292 -4.48 -28.46 25.48
C GLN A 292 -4.89 -29.63 24.59
N VAL A 293 -3.91 -30.33 24.03
CA VAL A 293 -4.10 -31.49 23.17
C VAL A 293 -3.27 -32.66 23.71
N LYS A 294 -3.83 -33.86 23.63
CA LYS A 294 -3.15 -35.11 23.92
C LYS A 294 -3.52 -36.15 22.87
N ASP A 295 -2.63 -36.31 21.90
CA ASP A 295 -2.72 -37.34 20.87
C ASP A 295 -1.36 -38.04 20.74
N SER A 296 -1.32 -39.32 21.13
CA SER A 296 -0.09 -40.10 21.21
C SER A 296 0.44 -40.48 19.84
N PHE A 297 -0.44 -40.63 18.84
CA PHE A 297 -0.05 -41.03 17.47
C PHE A 297 0.70 -39.92 16.73
N THR A 298 0.15 -38.70 16.71
CA THR A 298 0.80 -37.54 16.07
C THR A 298 1.89 -36.91 16.93
N GLY A 299 1.90 -37.20 18.22
CA GLY A 299 2.81 -36.60 19.20
C GLY A 299 2.40 -35.19 19.62
N LEU A 300 1.19 -34.75 19.30
CA LEU A 300 0.64 -33.47 19.75
C LEU A 300 0.21 -33.59 21.23
N ILE A 301 1.17 -33.36 22.12
CA ILE A 301 0.96 -33.41 23.58
C ILE A 301 1.43 -32.08 24.18
N GLY A 302 0.50 -31.30 24.71
CA GLY A 302 0.82 -30.03 25.37
C GLY A 302 -0.18 -28.91 25.08
N GLU A 303 0.27 -27.66 25.27
CA GLU A 303 -0.50 -26.46 24.96
C GLU A 303 -0.15 -25.94 23.56
N PHE A 304 -1.19 -25.59 22.80
CA PHE A 304 -1.08 -25.07 21.44
C PHE A 304 -1.91 -23.80 21.30
N TYR A 305 -1.48 -22.90 20.41
CA TYR A 305 -2.22 -21.69 20.08
C TYR A 305 -3.20 -21.96 18.94
N ILE A 306 -4.43 -21.46 19.05
CA ILE A 306 -5.43 -21.54 17.98
C ILE A 306 -5.21 -20.37 17.03
N ASP A 307 -4.84 -20.66 15.79
CA ASP A 307 -4.64 -19.66 14.74
C ASP A 307 -5.89 -19.50 13.87
N LYS A 308 -6.59 -20.60 13.61
CA LYS A 308 -7.91 -20.57 12.99
C LYS A 308 -8.86 -21.50 13.70
N ASP A 309 -10.12 -21.10 13.72
CA ASP A 309 -11.21 -21.90 14.24
C ASP A 309 -12.34 -21.95 13.23
N LYS A 310 -13.02 -23.09 13.18
CA LYS A 310 -14.22 -23.31 12.40
C LYS A 310 -15.17 -24.16 13.22
N HIS A 311 -16.36 -23.63 13.46
CA HIS A 311 -17.45 -24.26 14.18
C HIS A 311 -18.52 -24.65 13.18
N THR A 312 -18.91 -25.92 13.14
CA THR A 312 -19.89 -26.42 12.15
C THR A 312 -21.09 -27.04 12.86
N TRP A 313 -22.30 -26.58 12.53
CA TRP A 313 -23.57 -27.21 12.88
C TRP A 313 -24.22 -27.76 11.62
N SER A 314 -24.32 -29.08 11.51
CA SER A 314 -24.91 -29.74 10.35
C SER A 314 -25.47 -31.10 10.74
N GLY A 315 -26.65 -31.46 10.21
CA GLY A 315 -27.27 -32.76 10.47
C GLY A 315 -27.50 -33.08 11.95
N GLY A 316 -27.72 -32.05 12.79
CA GLY A 316 -27.90 -32.19 14.23
C GLY A 316 -26.60 -32.38 15.03
N LYS A 317 -25.43 -32.30 14.38
CA LYS A 317 -24.11 -32.42 15.02
C LYS A 317 -23.39 -31.09 15.07
N TYR A 318 -22.59 -30.90 16.13
CA TYR A 318 -21.68 -29.77 16.30
C TYR A 318 -20.23 -30.26 16.38
N THR A 319 -19.37 -29.72 15.52
CA THR A 319 -17.92 -30.03 15.49
C THR A 319 -17.08 -28.76 15.39
N VAL A 320 -15.80 -28.87 15.75
CA VAL A 320 -14.80 -27.83 15.57
C VAL A 320 -13.62 -28.34 14.76
N ASP A 321 -13.11 -27.51 13.86
CA ASP A 321 -11.82 -27.69 13.20
C ASP A 321 -10.89 -26.55 13.63
N LEU A 322 -9.74 -26.89 14.22
CA LEU A 322 -8.77 -25.92 14.73
C LEU A 322 -7.45 -26.06 13.97
N GLU A 323 -6.96 -24.95 13.40
CA GLU A 323 -5.57 -24.84 12.95
C GLU A 323 -4.73 -24.34 14.11
N LEU A 324 -3.73 -25.14 14.49
CA LEU A 324 -2.94 -24.95 15.69
C LEU A 324 -1.51 -24.55 15.38
N ASN A 325 -0.87 -23.88 16.33
CA ASN A 325 0.52 -23.47 16.25
C ASN A 325 1.27 -23.75 17.56
N PHE A 326 2.55 -24.09 17.42
CA PHE A 326 3.47 -24.28 18.54
C PHE A 326 3.94 -22.93 19.10
N ASP A 327 4.12 -21.96 18.21
CA ASP A 327 4.58 -20.62 18.55
C ASP A 327 3.40 -19.65 18.60
N ASN A 328 3.43 -18.72 19.57
CA ASN A 328 2.47 -17.63 19.58
C ASN A 328 2.86 -16.64 18.48
N ILE A 329 2.09 -16.60 17.40
CA ILE A 329 2.29 -15.68 16.28
C ILE A 329 1.17 -14.64 16.21
N MET A 330 1.39 -13.55 15.50
CA MET A 330 0.36 -12.57 15.16
C MET A 330 0.40 -12.26 13.67
N ASP A 331 -0.65 -11.62 13.18
CA ASP A 331 -0.66 -11.03 11.85
C ASP A 331 0.18 -9.76 11.83
N GLU A 332 1.49 -9.93 11.61
CA GLU A 332 2.42 -8.81 11.52
C GLU A 332 2.15 -7.99 10.25
N LYS A 333 1.87 -6.70 10.43
CA LYS A 333 1.71 -5.74 9.34
C LYS A 333 2.83 -4.72 9.35
N ASN A 334 3.25 -4.27 8.18
CA ASN A 334 4.16 -3.13 8.02
C ASN A 334 3.64 -2.14 6.97
N ALA A 335 2.37 -1.76 7.12
CA ALA A 335 1.76 -0.68 6.35
C ALA A 335 2.24 0.68 6.85
N GLY A 336 2.10 1.69 5.99
CA GLY A 336 2.60 3.04 6.25
C GLY A 336 4.10 3.16 5.97
N LYS A 337 4.54 4.41 5.85
CA LYS A 337 5.93 4.79 5.65
C LYS A 337 6.39 5.39 6.97
N ASP A 338 7.49 4.87 7.51
CA ASP A 338 8.16 5.49 8.64
C ASP A 338 8.47 6.95 8.27
N GLU A 339 8.56 7.85 9.25
CA GLU A 339 9.21 9.13 8.97
C GLU A 339 10.62 8.82 8.50
N THR A 340 10.83 8.90 7.19
CA THR A 340 12.11 9.33 6.69
C THR A 340 12.36 10.71 7.31
N LYS A 341 13.58 10.99 7.78
CA LYS A 341 14.06 12.38 7.83
C LYS A 341 14.10 12.88 6.37
N GLU A 342 12.95 13.10 5.76
CA GLU A 342 12.81 13.53 4.39
C GLU A 342 11.53 14.33 4.27
N SER A 343 11.71 15.59 3.86
CA SER A 343 10.90 16.24 2.83
C SER A 343 9.43 15.81 2.77
N SER A 344 8.57 16.62 3.38
CA SER A 344 7.16 16.68 3.03
C SER A 344 7.02 16.95 1.52
N SER A 345 6.37 16.04 0.81
CA SER A 345 5.75 16.32 -0.47
C SER A 345 4.36 15.69 -0.45
N ASP A 346 3.32 16.52 -0.54
CA ASP A 346 2.25 16.29 -1.50
C ASP A 346 1.62 17.63 -1.89
N GLY A 347 1.67 17.94 -3.19
CA GLY A 347 0.70 18.84 -3.79
C GLY A 347 1.19 20.14 -4.44
N ALA A 348 2.26 20.13 -5.25
CA ALA A 348 2.35 20.98 -6.44
C ALA A 348 3.44 20.45 -7.37
N GLY A 349 3.18 20.44 -8.68
CA GLY A 349 4.15 20.00 -9.69
C GLY A 349 5.49 20.72 -9.51
N GLY A 350 6.52 19.96 -9.12
CA GLY A 350 7.83 20.50 -8.86
C GLY A 350 8.85 19.38 -8.88
N SER A 351 9.71 19.39 -9.90
CA SER A 351 10.96 18.64 -10.01
C SER A 351 11.64 18.48 -8.64
N SER A 352 11.81 17.23 -8.16
CA SER A 352 12.41 16.94 -6.86
C SER A 352 13.92 17.15 -6.90
N THR A 353 14.46 17.82 -5.91
CA THR A 353 15.86 18.23 -5.80
C THR A 353 16.41 17.73 -4.46
N LYS A 354 17.67 17.29 -4.41
CA LYS A 354 18.26 16.71 -3.19
C LYS A 354 18.30 17.74 -2.05
N ASP A 355 17.58 17.51 -0.96
CA ASP A 355 17.63 18.36 0.25
C ASP A 355 19.00 18.24 0.92
N TRP A 356 19.64 19.38 1.17
CA TRP A 356 20.96 19.47 1.82
C TRP A 356 20.88 19.71 3.34
N GLY A 357 19.69 19.65 3.93
CA GLY A 357 19.48 19.71 5.38
C GLY A 357 19.19 21.11 5.90
N HIS A 358 18.53 21.96 5.11
CA HIS A 358 18.28 23.36 5.47
C HIS A 358 17.13 23.57 6.46
N GLY A 359 16.29 22.56 6.70
CA GLY A 359 15.25 22.56 7.73
C GLY A 359 14.09 23.53 7.48
N VAL A 360 13.84 23.90 6.22
CA VAL A 360 12.75 24.82 5.83
C VAL A 360 11.80 24.10 4.89
N THR A 361 10.51 24.03 5.21
CA THR A 361 9.52 23.35 4.36
C THR A 361 8.70 24.35 3.53
N ALA A 362 8.07 23.87 2.45
CA ALA A 362 7.17 24.69 1.64
C ALA A 362 5.99 25.21 2.47
N GLU A 363 5.49 24.43 3.44
CA GLU A 363 4.44 24.86 4.36
C GLU A 363 4.88 26.00 5.27
N MET A 364 6.13 25.96 5.77
CA MET A 364 6.69 27.07 6.55
C MET A 364 6.73 28.36 5.74
N LEU A 365 7.14 28.27 4.48
CA LEU A 365 7.19 29.40 3.56
C LEU A 365 5.78 29.90 3.20
N ASN A 366 4.86 28.98 2.89
CA ASN A 366 3.48 29.31 2.47
C ASN A 366 2.64 29.95 3.58
N LYS A 367 2.97 29.75 4.86
CA LYS A 367 2.38 30.54 5.96
C LYS A 367 2.68 32.04 5.82
N VAL A 368 3.87 32.37 5.32
CA VAL A 368 4.39 33.74 5.26
C VAL A 368 4.17 34.39 3.89
N LEU A 369 4.40 33.65 2.80
CA LEU A 369 4.26 34.16 1.43
C LEU A 369 2.85 34.70 1.18
N LYS A 370 2.77 35.85 0.50
CA LYS A 370 1.53 36.54 0.08
C LYS A 370 1.69 37.06 -1.35
N GLY A 371 0.66 37.75 -1.84
CA GLY A 371 0.68 38.39 -3.16
C GLY A 371 1.02 37.42 -4.29
N PRO A 372 1.80 37.85 -5.30
CA PRO A 372 2.29 37.00 -6.39
C PRO A 372 3.03 35.73 -5.96
N LEU A 373 3.58 35.67 -4.74
CA LEU A 373 4.31 34.51 -4.22
C LEU A 373 3.44 33.57 -3.36
N ALA A 374 2.16 33.87 -3.15
CA ALA A 374 1.27 33.02 -2.36
C ALA A 374 1.22 31.58 -2.92
N GLY A 375 1.43 30.59 -2.05
CA GLY A 375 1.45 29.18 -2.43
C GLY A 375 2.68 28.74 -3.24
N LYS A 376 3.73 29.57 -3.36
CA LYS A 376 4.95 29.26 -4.12
C LYS A 376 6.10 28.71 -3.27
N GLY A 377 5.82 28.24 -2.06
CA GLY A 377 6.81 27.64 -1.15
C GLY A 377 7.62 26.51 -1.80
N ASP A 378 7.00 25.69 -2.64
CA ASP A 378 7.68 24.59 -3.33
C ASP A 378 8.77 25.06 -4.29
N LEU A 379 8.57 26.20 -4.98
CA LEU A 379 9.59 26.78 -5.86
C LEU A 379 10.79 27.29 -5.06
N PHE A 380 10.55 27.87 -3.88
CA PHE A 380 11.61 28.30 -2.99
C PHE A 380 12.42 27.12 -2.44
N VAL A 381 11.75 26.01 -2.07
CA VAL A 381 12.44 24.79 -1.63
C VAL A 381 13.23 24.17 -2.80
N LYS A 382 12.61 24.01 -3.97
CA LYS A 382 13.24 23.48 -5.19
C LYS A 382 14.54 24.24 -5.50
N TYR A 383 14.48 25.55 -5.67
CA TYR A 383 15.67 26.32 -6.04
C TYR A 383 16.64 26.51 -4.87
N GLY A 384 16.17 26.56 -3.62
CA GLY A 384 17.07 26.55 -2.47
C GLY A 384 17.89 25.28 -2.37
N ASN A 385 17.32 24.14 -2.77
CA ASN A 385 18.05 22.88 -2.87
C ASN A 385 18.99 22.83 -4.06
N MET A 386 18.52 23.24 -5.25
CA MET A 386 19.38 23.31 -6.44
C MET A 386 20.62 24.16 -6.20
N TYR A 387 20.44 25.37 -5.67
CA TYR A 387 21.54 26.32 -5.47
C TYR A 387 22.25 26.19 -4.12
N LYS A 388 21.86 25.23 -3.27
CA LYS A 388 22.36 25.06 -1.89
C LYS A 388 22.30 26.35 -1.06
N VAL A 389 21.15 27.03 -1.10
CA VAL A 389 20.85 28.28 -0.38
C VAL A 389 19.60 28.08 0.47
N ASN A 390 19.62 28.56 1.71
CA ASN A 390 18.47 28.40 2.59
C ASN A 390 17.23 29.13 2.03
N PRO A 391 16.11 28.43 1.77
CA PRO A 391 14.92 29.07 1.19
C PRO A 391 14.37 30.23 2.02
N MET A 392 14.47 30.14 3.35
CA MET A 392 13.99 31.18 4.25
C MET A 392 14.87 32.44 4.18
N LEU A 393 16.16 32.30 3.88
CA LEU A 393 17.06 33.44 3.62
C LEU A 393 16.54 34.26 2.45
N LEU A 394 16.22 33.59 1.33
CA LEU A 394 15.74 34.29 0.15
C LEU A 394 14.33 34.87 0.37
N LEU A 395 13.45 34.19 1.10
CA LEU A 395 12.14 34.74 1.48
C LEU A 395 12.27 36.04 2.30
N MET A 396 13.22 36.10 3.24
CA MET A 396 13.47 37.32 4.01
C MET A 396 13.90 38.50 3.14
N ILE A 397 14.74 38.25 2.11
CA ILE A 397 15.12 39.26 1.12
C ILE A 397 13.90 39.67 0.29
N ALA A 398 13.08 38.72 -0.17
CA ALA A 398 11.84 39.06 -0.88
C ALA A 398 10.95 39.99 -0.04
N ARG A 399 10.69 39.66 1.23
CA ARG A 399 9.86 40.52 2.10
C ARG A 399 10.46 41.91 2.30
N MET A 400 11.78 42.00 2.38
CA MET A 400 12.50 43.28 2.49
C MET A 400 12.29 44.14 1.23
N GLU A 401 12.41 43.54 0.05
CA GLU A 401 12.31 44.21 -1.26
C GLU A 401 10.88 44.52 -1.70
N THR A 402 9.92 43.74 -1.23
CA THR A 402 8.53 43.78 -1.72
C THR A 402 7.50 44.16 -0.67
N GLY A 403 7.93 44.34 0.59
CA GLY A 403 7.04 44.60 1.72
C GLY A 403 6.29 43.36 2.20
N ALA A 404 5.45 43.54 3.23
CA ALA A 404 4.72 42.44 3.86
C ALA A 404 3.68 41.76 2.95
N GLY A 405 3.21 42.44 1.91
CA GLY A 405 2.26 41.92 0.92
C GLY A 405 2.92 41.13 -0.22
N PHE A 406 4.24 41.18 -0.34
CA PHE A 406 5.02 40.60 -1.44
C PHE A 406 4.64 41.11 -2.84
N ASP A 407 4.10 42.34 -2.95
CA ASP A 407 3.35 42.84 -4.09
C ASP A 407 3.80 44.22 -4.60
N SER A 408 5.09 44.54 -4.45
CA SER A 408 5.69 45.76 -5.03
C SER A 408 5.44 45.85 -6.54
N ASN A 409 5.62 47.06 -7.11
CA ASN A 409 5.45 47.28 -8.55
C ASN A 409 6.32 46.34 -9.40
N LEU A 410 7.56 46.09 -8.98
CA LEU A 410 8.47 45.15 -9.64
C LEU A 410 8.03 43.69 -9.48
N ALA A 411 7.47 43.31 -8.32
CA ALA A 411 6.94 41.97 -8.10
C ALA A 411 5.71 41.68 -8.98
N ARG A 412 4.75 42.62 -9.06
CA ARG A 412 3.51 42.45 -9.84
C ARG A 412 3.72 42.53 -11.34
N ASN A 413 4.56 43.45 -11.81
CA ASN A 413 4.66 43.76 -13.23
C ASN A 413 5.92 43.20 -13.90
N CYS A 414 6.93 42.77 -13.14
CA CYS A 414 8.20 42.31 -13.68
C CYS A 414 8.63 40.92 -13.17
N ASN A 415 7.83 40.27 -12.33
CA ASN A 415 8.19 39.04 -11.61
C ASN A 415 9.54 39.16 -10.86
N ASN A 416 9.96 40.38 -10.50
CA ASN A 416 11.24 40.65 -9.87
C ASN A 416 11.02 40.91 -8.38
N PHE A 417 11.16 39.85 -7.59
CA PHE A 417 10.87 39.85 -6.16
C PHE A 417 12.04 40.28 -5.29
N PHE A 418 13.22 40.54 -5.89
CA PHE A 418 14.47 40.73 -5.15
C PHE A 418 15.22 42.00 -5.59
N GLY A 419 14.59 42.90 -6.35
CA GLY A 419 15.22 44.16 -6.78
C GLY A 419 16.42 43.97 -7.73
N ILE A 420 16.49 42.85 -8.46
CA ILE A 420 17.69 42.48 -9.24
C ILE A 420 17.84 43.37 -10.47
N ARG A 421 18.98 44.04 -10.57
CA ARG A 421 19.50 44.69 -11.78
C ARG A 421 20.34 43.68 -12.54
N ASP A 422 19.68 42.87 -13.37
CA ASP A 422 20.28 41.68 -13.95
C ASP A 422 21.37 42.03 -15.00
N PRO A 423 22.65 41.64 -14.80
CA PRO A 423 23.70 41.89 -15.78
C PRO A 423 23.55 41.09 -17.07
N ASP A 424 22.71 40.04 -17.11
CA ASP A 424 22.51 39.24 -18.32
C ASP A 424 21.94 40.11 -19.46
N PRO A 425 22.59 40.20 -20.63
CA PRO A 425 22.10 40.99 -21.76
C PRO A 425 20.81 40.42 -22.37
N ASN A 426 20.50 39.15 -22.15
CA ASN A 426 19.31 38.47 -22.69
C ASN A 426 18.06 38.70 -21.85
N ILE A 427 18.20 39.25 -20.64
CA ILE A 427 17.07 39.59 -19.76
C ILE A 427 16.56 41.00 -20.09
N ARG A 428 15.26 41.09 -20.39
CA ARG A 428 14.57 42.37 -20.60
C ARG A 428 14.67 43.23 -19.34
N LYS A 429 14.82 44.55 -19.51
CA LYS A 429 14.99 45.49 -18.41
C LYS A 429 13.94 46.60 -18.44
N THR A 430 13.55 47.06 -17.26
CA THR A 430 12.84 48.33 -17.11
C THR A 430 13.77 49.49 -17.47
N SER A 431 13.22 50.70 -17.69
CA SER A 431 14.03 51.92 -17.86
C SER A 431 14.96 52.18 -16.67
N GLY A 432 14.57 51.72 -15.47
CA GLY A 432 15.39 51.77 -14.26
C GLY A 432 16.45 50.68 -14.18
N GLY A 433 16.63 49.81 -15.18
CA GLY A 433 17.67 48.78 -15.21
C GLY A 433 17.36 47.49 -14.44
N PHE A 434 16.14 47.35 -13.89
CA PHE A 434 15.70 46.12 -13.21
C PHE A 434 15.27 45.04 -14.20
N GLY A 435 15.61 43.78 -13.93
CA GLY A 435 15.23 42.65 -14.76
C GLY A 435 13.71 42.43 -14.79
N ILE A 436 13.21 42.02 -15.94
CA ILE A 436 11.82 41.62 -16.22
C ILE A 436 11.85 40.14 -16.59
N TYR A 437 11.25 39.30 -15.75
CA TYR A 437 11.29 37.85 -15.91
C TYR A 437 9.99 37.30 -16.52
N SER A 438 10.14 36.27 -17.36
CA SER A 438 9.05 35.68 -18.14
C SER A 438 7.99 34.98 -17.27
N SER A 439 8.34 34.62 -16.03
CA SER A 439 7.42 33.99 -15.08
C SER A 439 7.83 34.24 -13.63
N ILE A 440 6.91 33.96 -12.71
CA ILE A 440 7.18 33.95 -11.26
C ILE A 440 8.30 32.95 -10.93
N GLU A 441 8.30 31.78 -11.58
CA GLU A 441 9.31 30.75 -11.37
C GLU A 441 10.70 31.24 -11.78
N GLU A 442 10.81 31.90 -12.93
CA GLU A 442 12.08 32.45 -13.41
C GLU A 442 12.59 33.56 -12.47
N GLY A 443 11.70 34.43 -11.98
CA GLY A 443 12.05 35.43 -10.97
C GLY A 443 12.61 34.82 -9.68
N ILE A 444 12.00 33.73 -9.19
CA ILE A 444 12.48 32.97 -8.03
C ILE A 444 13.84 32.33 -8.33
N LYS A 445 14.01 31.65 -9.48
CA LYS A 445 15.26 31.04 -9.93
C LYS A 445 16.40 32.06 -9.93
N ARG A 446 16.19 33.25 -10.51
CA ARG A 446 17.21 34.31 -10.58
C ARG A 446 17.63 34.80 -9.20
N GLY A 447 16.71 34.89 -8.23
CA GLY A 447 17.06 35.18 -6.84
C GLY A 447 18.07 34.19 -6.24
N PHE A 448 17.79 32.90 -6.39
CA PHE A 448 18.70 31.84 -5.93
C PHE A 448 20.02 31.80 -6.69
N HIS A 449 20.01 32.07 -8.00
CA HIS A 449 21.21 32.21 -8.81
C HIS A 449 22.18 33.26 -8.24
N PHE A 450 21.72 34.49 -7.99
CA PHE A 450 22.60 35.55 -7.50
C PHE A 450 23.11 35.27 -6.08
N ILE A 451 22.24 34.83 -5.18
CA ILE A 451 22.63 34.53 -3.80
C ILE A 451 23.59 33.33 -3.75
N GLY A 452 23.23 32.23 -4.40
CA GLY A 452 23.99 30.98 -4.36
C GLY A 452 25.34 31.10 -5.05
N ILE A 453 25.38 31.63 -6.26
CA ILE A 453 26.61 31.68 -7.05
C ILE A 453 27.46 32.91 -6.70
N SER A 454 26.88 34.10 -6.76
CA SER A 454 27.67 35.34 -6.68
C SER A 454 28.01 35.75 -5.25
N HIS A 455 27.12 35.55 -4.29
CA HIS A 455 27.33 35.99 -2.92
C HIS A 455 27.91 34.90 -2.02
N ILE A 456 27.32 33.71 -2.05
CA ILE A 456 27.71 32.61 -1.17
C ILE A 456 28.92 31.86 -1.73
N HIS A 457 28.85 31.33 -2.95
CA HIS A 457 29.94 30.50 -3.48
C HIS A 457 31.18 31.33 -3.85
N LYS A 458 31.04 32.33 -4.73
CA LYS A 458 32.19 33.11 -5.25
C LYS A 458 32.82 34.05 -4.23
N LYS A 459 32.01 34.66 -3.36
CA LYS A 459 32.46 35.73 -2.43
C LYS A 459 32.45 35.31 -0.96
N ASN A 460 31.97 34.11 -0.65
CA ASN A 460 31.85 33.57 0.71
C ASN A 460 31.25 34.57 1.73
N ARG A 461 30.26 35.35 1.30
CA ARG A 461 29.65 36.39 2.14
C ARG A 461 28.79 35.76 3.22
N SER A 462 28.93 36.26 4.44
CA SER A 462 27.95 36.05 5.51
C SER A 462 26.62 36.70 5.16
N TYR A 463 25.54 36.29 5.82
CA TYR A 463 24.22 36.87 5.60
C TYR A 463 24.18 38.39 5.81
N ASP A 464 24.87 38.89 6.83
CA ASP A 464 24.93 40.32 7.13
C ASP A 464 25.62 41.10 6.00
N GLN A 465 26.68 40.53 5.40
CA GLN A 465 27.36 41.10 4.22
C GLN A 465 26.50 41.00 2.96
N ILE A 466 25.65 39.98 2.84
CA ILE A 466 24.67 39.87 1.76
C ILE A 466 23.69 41.03 1.84
N ILE A 467 23.03 41.23 3.00
CA ILE A 467 22.08 42.33 3.19
C ILE A 467 22.74 43.69 3.00
N SER A 468 23.96 43.89 3.49
CA SER A 468 24.70 45.14 3.31
C SER A 468 25.04 45.46 1.86
N THR A 469 25.19 44.43 1.01
CA THR A 469 25.38 44.62 -0.44
C THR A 469 24.03 44.82 -1.15
N TRP A 470 22.98 44.14 -0.68
CA TRP A 470 21.68 44.13 -1.33
C TRP A 470 20.90 45.43 -1.11
N ALA A 471 21.00 46.00 0.10
CA ALA A 471 20.39 47.27 0.48
C ALA A 471 21.44 48.20 1.13
N PRO A 472 22.37 48.78 0.35
CA PRO A 472 23.52 49.50 0.90
C PRO A 472 23.12 50.84 1.53
N LYS A 473 23.89 51.28 2.53
CA LYS A 473 23.69 52.57 3.22
C LYS A 473 23.78 53.77 2.29
N SER A 474 24.54 53.68 1.20
CA SER A 474 24.66 54.71 0.16
C SER A 474 23.31 55.10 -0.44
N ASP A 475 22.36 54.18 -0.45
CA ASP A 475 21.04 54.34 -1.06
C ASP A 475 20.01 54.82 -0.01
N GLY A 476 20.47 55.25 1.17
CA GLY A 476 19.63 55.70 2.28
C GLY A 476 19.06 54.58 3.16
N ASN A 477 19.50 53.33 2.97
CA ASN A 477 18.98 52.17 3.69
C ASN A 477 19.50 52.06 5.12
N ASN A 478 18.63 51.67 6.06
CA ASN A 478 19.03 51.30 7.42
C ASN A 478 19.43 49.82 7.49
N VAL A 479 20.66 49.54 7.06
CA VAL A 479 21.25 48.19 7.01
C VAL A 479 21.14 47.45 8.34
N ALA A 480 21.41 48.13 9.46
CA ALA A 480 21.38 47.51 10.78
C ALA A 480 19.96 47.08 11.17
N ALA A 481 18.95 47.91 10.89
CA ALA A 481 17.56 47.56 11.11
C ALA A 481 17.11 46.40 10.21
N TYR A 482 17.55 46.36 8.95
CA TYR A 482 17.24 45.23 8.06
C TYR A 482 17.80 43.92 8.57
N ILE A 483 19.08 43.89 8.99
CA ILE A 483 19.71 42.69 9.56
C ILE A 483 18.97 42.23 10.84
N ALA A 484 18.60 43.17 11.72
CA ALA A 484 17.87 42.83 12.94
C ALA A 484 16.48 42.27 12.64
N ASN A 485 15.74 42.90 11.72
CA ASN A 485 14.39 42.49 11.33
C ASN A 485 14.38 41.11 10.67
N THR A 486 15.33 40.83 9.76
CA THR A 486 15.38 39.53 9.09
C THR A 486 15.73 38.42 10.07
N LYS A 487 16.72 38.60 10.96
CA LYS A 487 17.02 37.60 12.01
C LYS A 487 15.83 37.35 12.95
N LYS A 488 15.07 38.40 13.27
CA LYS A 488 13.81 38.28 14.05
C LYS A 488 12.77 37.45 13.30
N TRP A 489 12.53 37.74 12.02
CA TRP A 489 11.59 36.98 11.18
C TRP A 489 12.00 35.52 11.05
N TYR A 490 13.30 35.24 10.91
CA TYR A 490 13.80 33.88 10.85
C TYR A 490 13.44 33.10 12.13
N LYS A 491 13.68 33.68 13.31
CA LYS A 491 13.29 33.08 14.59
C LYS A 491 11.78 32.87 14.69
N GLU A 492 11.01 33.88 14.29
CA GLU A 492 9.55 33.85 14.31
C GLU A 492 8.97 32.73 13.42
N TRP A 493 9.51 32.54 12.22
CA TRP A 493 8.95 31.59 11.24
C TRP A 493 9.54 30.19 11.30
N THR A 494 10.75 30.04 11.85
CA THR A 494 11.42 28.73 11.97
C THR A 494 11.50 28.20 13.40
N GLY A 495 11.24 29.04 14.41
CA GLY A 495 11.42 28.70 15.82
C GLY A 495 12.88 28.63 16.28
N THR A 496 13.85 28.97 15.42
CA THR A 496 15.29 28.88 15.74
C THR A 496 16.04 30.17 15.46
N ASP A 497 17.05 30.50 16.26
CA ASP A 497 17.88 31.69 16.03
C ASP A 497 18.72 31.54 14.74
N TRP A 498 18.91 32.66 14.02
CA TRP A 498 19.78 32.66 12.85
C TRP A 498 21.24 32.44 13.25
N ASN A 499 21.93 31.60 12.49
CA ASN A 499 23.38 31.47 12.50
C ASN A 499 23.87 31.39 11.04
N ASP A 500 25.10 31.83 10.78
CA ASP A 500 25.58 31.90 9.38
C ASP A 500 25.79 30.53 8.74
N SER A 501 25.99 29.46 9.55
CA SER A 501 26.06 28.09 9.03
C SER A 501 24.76 27.62 8.36
N LYS A 502 23.61 28.28 8.65
CA LYS A 502 22.33 27.97 8.02
C LYS A 502 22.18 28.50 6.61
N ARG A 503 23.06 29.38 6.11
CA ARG A 503 22.91 30.03 4.78
C ARG A 503 23.01 29.06 3.59
N GLY A 504 23.75 27.97 3.78
CA GLY A 504 24.09 27.00 2.74
C GLY A 504 25.44 27.28 2.07
N SER A 505 25.91 26.34 1.25
CA SER A 505 27.23 26.40 0.62
C SER A 505 27.25 27.16 -0.72
N GLY A 506 26.07 27.40 -1.31
CA GLY A 506 26.00 27.86 -2.69
C GLY A 506 26.47 26.79 -3.68
N VAL A 507 26.49 27.15 -4.95
CA VAL A 507 26.97 26.34 -6.08
C VAL A 507 27.82 27.20 -7.01
N ALA A 508 28.69 26.58 -7.81
CA ALA A 508 29.59 27.27 -8.73
C ALA A 508 28.90 27.82 -9.98
N SER A 509 27.82 27.16 -10.44
CA SER A 509 27.13 27.48 -11.69
C SER A 509 25.68 26.99 -11.71
N ASP A 510 24.89 27.46 -12.67
CA ASP A 510 23.53 26.94 -12.91
C ASP A 510 23.53 25.47 -13.31
N ALA A 511 24.56 25.00 -14.04
CA ALA A 511 24.70 23.59 -14.43
C ALA A 511 24.90 22.68 -13.21
N GLU A 512 25.67 23.12 -12.21
CA GLU A 512 25.77 22.40 -10.92
C GLU A 512 24.42 22.39 -10.19
N ALA A 513 23.69 23.51 -10.25
CA ALA A 513 22.37 23.61 -9.64
C ALA A 513 21.37 22.64 -10.30
N GLU A 514 21.42 22.52 -11.62
CA GLU A 514 20.59 21.61 -12.42
C GLU A 514 20.99 20.14 -12.22
N ALA A 515 22.27 19.84 -11.97
CA ALA A 515 22.72 18.50 -11.60
C ALA A 515 22.21 18.05 -10.21
N ASN A 516 21.77 18.97 -9.36
CA ASN A 516 21.14 18.67 -8.06
C ASN A 516 19.65 18.28 -8.18
N VAL A 517 19.10 18.27 -9.41
CA VAL A 517 17.76 17.77 -9.72
C VAL A 517 17.77 16.25 -9.80
N VAL A 518 16.88 15.60 -9.04
CA VAL A 518 16.61 14.17 -9.18
C VAL A 518 15.73 13.99 -10.41
N ALA A 519 16.19 13.21 -11.39
CA ALA A 519 15.45 12.95 -12.62
C ALA A 519 14.16 12.17 -12.34
N THR A 520 13.05 12.86 -12.04
CA THR A 520 11.71 12.30 -12.10
C THR A 520 11.26 12.26 -13.55
N SER A 521 11.49 11.14 -14.23
CA SER A 521 10.68 10.79 -15.40
C SER A 521 9.22 10.71 -14.97
N SER A 522 8.34 11.39 -15.70
CA SER A 522 6.89 11.34 -15.53
C SER A 522 6.41 9.88 -15.57
N GLY A 523 6.20 9.30 -14.39
CA GLY A 523 5.94 7.88 -14.21
C GLY A 523 4.54 7.63 -13.66
N THR A 524 3.62 7.27 -14.54
CA THR A 524 2.53 6.35 -14.19
C THR A 524 3.17 5.14 -13.49
N SER A 525 2.73 4.84 -12.27
CA SER A 525 3.40 3.93 -11.33
C SER A 525 3.81 2.59 -11.94
N SER A 526 5.11 2.28 -11.92
CA SER A 526 5.68 0.98 -12.33
C SER A 526 5.29 -0.18 -11.41
N SER A 527 4.74 0.07 -10.23
CA SER A 527 4.29 -0.97 -9.28
C SER A 527 3.08 -1.77 -9.77
N GLY A 528 2.11 -1.11 -10.42
CA GLY A 528 0.94 -1.79 -10.99
C GLY A 528 1.32 -2.63 -12.21
N LEU A 529 2.20 -2.10 -13.07
CA LEU A 529 2.60 -2.73 -14.33
C LEU A 529 3.40 -4.02 -14.10
N THR A 530 4.26 -4.04 -13.09
CA THR A 530 4.89 -5.29 -12.60
C THR A 530 3.84 -6.26 -12.02
N GLY A 531 2.79 -5.76 -11.37
CA GLY A 531 1.65 -6.55 -10.90
C GLY A 531 0.93 -7.32 -12.02
N VAL A 532 0.61 -6.66 -13.14
CA VAL A 532 -0.06 -7.31 -14.30
C VAL A 532 0.81 -8.44 -14.85
N VAL A 533 2.12 -8.22 -14.96
CA VAL A 533 3.09 -9.22 -15.42
C VAL A 533 3.20 -10.38 -14.43
N ASN A 534 3.20 -10.13 -13.13
CA ASN A 534 3.21 -11.17 -12.11
C ASN A 534 1.95 -12.05 -12.17
N VAL A 535 0.78 -11.45 -12.36
CA VAL A 535 -0.48 -12.20 -12.51
C VAL A 535 -0.47 -13.04 -13.80
N ALA A 536 -0.06 -12.47 -14.92
CA ALA A 536 0.06 -13.22 -16.17
C ALA A 536 1.06 -14.38 -16.04
N THR A 537 2.18 -14.17 -15.34
CA THR A 537 3.21 -15.20 -15.07
C THR A 537 2.68 -16.31 -14.16
N LYS A 538 1.88 -15.97 -13.14
CA LYS A 538 1.17 -16.95 -12.29
C LYS A 538 0.29 -17.87 -13.15
N TYR A 539 -0.50 -17.31 -14.06
CA TYR A 539 -1.37 -18.10 -14.95
C TYR A 539 -0.63 -18.89 -16.01
N LEU A 540 0.54 -18.42 -16.46
CA LEU A 540 1.42 -19.19 -17.31
C LEU A 540 1.94 -20.46 -16.62
N ARG A 541 2.26 -20.37 -15.31
CA ARG A 541 2.77 -21.50 -14.53
C ARG A 541 1.68 -22.48 -14.10
N ASN A 542 0.56 -21.94 -13.60
CA ASN A 542 -0.43 -22.74 -12.88
C ASN A 542 -1.66 -23.09 -13.74
N GLY A 543 -1.76 -22.57 -14.96
CA GLY A 543 -2.97 -22.64 -15.76
C GLY A 543 -4.07 -21.70 -15.25
N VAL A 544 -5.17 -21.61 -16.00
CA VAL A 544 -6.31 -20.77 -15.65
C VAL A 544 -7.62 -21.49 -15.97
N ASN A 545 -8.63 -21.35 -15.11
CA ASN A 545 -10.00 -21.80 -15.38
C ASN A 545 -10.59 -20.91 -16.47
N LYS A 546 -10.36 -21.31 -17.73
CA LYS A 546 -10.76 -20.57 -18.91
C LYS A 546 -12.26 -20.77 -19.23
N PRO A 547 -12.95 -19.73 -19.72
CA PRO A 547 -14.33 -19.87 -20.16
C PRO A 547 -14.45 -20.69 -21.46
N GLY A 548 -15.67 -21.15 -21.77
CA GLY A 548 -15.98 -21.95 -22.98
C GLY A 548 -15.97 -21.19 -24.31
N PHE A 549 -15.60 -19.90 -24.31
CA PHE A 549 -15.52 -19.03 -25.48
C PHE A 549 -14.09 -18.51 -25.70
N ALA A 550 -13.84 -17.80 -26.81
CA ALA A 550 -12.53 -17.20 -27.08
C ALA A 550 -12.10 -16.24 -25.94
N TRP A 551 -10.98 -16.54 -25.28
CA TRP A 551 -10.71 -16.01 -23.94
C TRP A 551 -9.44 -15.16 -23.81
N CYS A 552 -8.84 -14.72 -24.93
CA CYS A 552 -7.67 -13.82 -24.89
C CYS A 552 -7.98 -12.46 -24.24
N CYS A 553 -9.12 -11.85 -24.57
CA CYS A 553 -9.55 -10.58 -23.95
C CYS A 553 -9.92 -10.76 -22.48
N TRP A 554 -10.66 -11.83 -22.16
CA TRP A 554 -10.99 -12.17 -20.78
C TRP A 554 -9.72 -12.38 -19.93
N PHE A 555 -8.71 -13.05 -20.49
CA PHE A 555 -7.43 -13.24 -19.83
C PHE A 555 -6.71 -11.92 -19.55
N ALA A 556 -6.65 -11.02 -20.54
CA ALA A 556 -6.06 -9.68 -20.36
C ALA A 556 -6.82 -8.88 -19.29
N THR A 557 -8.16 -8.86 -19.32
CA THR A 557 -9.02 -8.23 -18.29
C THR A 557 -8.73 -8.81 -16.91
N LYS A 558 -8.63 -10.13 -16.79
CA LYS A 558 -8.39 -10.83 -15.52
C LYS A 558 -7.03 -10.48 -14.95
N CYS A 559 -5.98 -10.46 -15.78
CA CYS A 559 -4.64 -10.07 -15.35
C CYS A 559 -4.62 -8.62 -14.84
N LEU A 560 -5.29 -7.71 -15.56
CA LEU A 560 -5.37 -6.31 -15.16
C LEU A 560 -6.16 -6.11 -13.87
N ARG A 561 -7.35 -6.72 -13.73
CA ARG A 561 -8.19 -6.58 -12.53
C ARG A 561 -7.52 -7.15 -11.27
N GLU A 562 -6.93 -8.33 -11.36
CA GLU A 562 -6.23 -8.94 -10.22
C GLU A 562 -4.95 -8.19 -9.84
N ALA A 563 -4.38 -7.44 -10.78
CA ALA A 563 -3.29 -6.50 -10.50
C ALA A 563 -3.78 -5.12 -10.02
N GLY A 564 -5.09 -4.95 -9.79
CA GLY A 564 -5.69 -3.73 -9.24
C GLY A 564 -6.11 -2.67 -10.27
N TYR A 565 -6.04 -2.96 -11.57
CA TYR A 565 -6.47 -2.01 -12.61
C TYR A 565 -7.98 -2.04 -12.78
N THR A 566 -8.63 -0.95 -12.37
CA THR A 566 -10.04 -0.68 -12.64
C THR A 566 -10.25 0.82 -12.89
N PRO A 567 -11.14 1.22 -13.82
CA PRO A 567 -11.92 0.38 -14.72
C PRO A 567 -11.09 -0.19 -15.88
N VAL A 568 -11.43 -1.39 -16.34
CA VAL A 568 -10.83 -2.02 -17.53
C VAL A 568 -11.91 -2.57 -18.45
N ALA A 569 -11.62 -2.65 -19.74
CA ALA A 569 -12.55 -3.18 -20.73
C ALA A 569 -12.96 -4.62 -20.35
N ASN A 570 -14.26 -4.88 -20.30
CA ASN A 570 -14.85 -6.16 -19.91
C ASN A 570 -15.62 -6.76 -21.08
N THR A 571 -14.89 -7.29 -22.05
CA THR A 571 -15.46 -7.85 -23.27
C THR A 571 -14.63 -9.05 -23.71
N ASN A 572 -15.28 -10.02 -24.36
CA ASN A 572 -14.62 -11.14 -25.02
C ASN A 572 -14.31 -10.85 -26.50
N LEU A 573 -14.65 -9.65 -27.01
CA LEU A 573 -14.41 -9.24 -28.40
C LEU A 573 -13.16 -8.36 -28.51
N CYS A 574 -12.16 -8.81 -29.28
CA CYS A 574 -10.90 -8.08 -29.47
C CYS A 574 -11.11 -6.66 -30.02
N ASP A 575 -12.01 -6.47 -31.01
CA ASP A 575 -12.28 -5.16 -31.60
C ASP A 575 -12.88 -4.16 -30.58
N ALA A 576 -13.76 -4.64 -29.70
CA ALA A 576 -14.34 -3.82 -28.64
C ALA A 576 -13.28 -3.48 -27.59
N TYR A 577 -12.38 -4.43 -27.28
CA TYR A 577 -11.24 -4.21 -26.39
C TYR A 577 -10.31 -3.12 -26.93
N TYR A 578 -9.96 -3.19 -28.21
CA TYR A 578 -9.14 -2.19 -28.90
C TYR A 578 -9.82 -0.82 -28.94
N THR A 579 -11.11 -0.79 -29.25
CA THR A 579 -11.91 0.45 -29.30
C THR A 579 -12.01 1.09 -27.92
N ALA A 580 -12.07 0.31 -26.84
CA ALA A 580 -12.08 0.85 -25.48
C ALA A 580 -10.81 1.66 -25.19
N TYR A 581 -9.62 1.16 -25.53
CA TYR A 581 -8.36 1.93 -25.37
C TYR A 581 -8.30 3.14 -26.29
N LYS A 582 -8.81 3.02 -27.51
CA LYS A 582 -8.87 4.12 -28.47
C LYS A 582 -9.73 5.27 -27.94
N ASN A 583 -10.92 4.97 -27.41
CA ASN A 583 -11.88 5.97 -26.95
C ASN A 583 -11.37 6.77 -25.75
N VAL A 584 -10.53 6.18 -24.91
CA VAL A 584 -9.92 6.87 -23.75
C VAL A 584 -8.54 7.46 -24.07
N GLY A 585 -8.11 7.49 -25.34
CA GLY A 585 -6.83 8.08 -25.75
C GLY A 585 -5.59 7.30 -25.34
N ARG A 586 -5.73 6.02 -24.95
CA ARG A 586 -4.66 5.16 -24.41
C ARG A 586 -4.13 4.15 -25.41
N LEU A 587 -4.59 4.20 -26.66
CA LEU A 587 -4.10 3.35 -27.73
C LEU A 587 -2.93 4.05 -28.46
N LYS A 588 -1.80 3.35 -28.60
CA LYS A 588 -0.60 3.82 -29.31
C LYS A 588 -0.21 2.86 -30.43
N THR A 589 0.31 3.39 -31.53
CA THR A 589 0.81 2.55 -32.63
C THR A 589 2.25 2.08 -32.37
N PRO A 590 2.71 0.99 -33.02
CA PRO A 590 4.09 0.52 -32.84
C PRO A 590 5.20 1.47 -33.32
N ASN A 591 4.86 2.49 -34.11
CA ASN A 591 5.80 3.52 -34.54
C ASN A 591 5.97 4.62 -33.49
N GLU A 592 4.92 4.90 -32.72
CA GLU A 592 4.85 6.05 -31.82
C GLU A 592 5.21 5.71 -30.36
N TYR A 593 5.29 4.42 -30.02
CA TYR A 593 5.41 3.97 -28.65
C TYR A 593 6.18 2.67 -28.50
N ILE A 594 7.11 2.66 -27.55
CA ILE A 594 7.79 1.45 -27.08
C ILE A 594 6.98 0.90 -25.90
N PRO A 595 6.41 -0.31 -26.01
CA PRO A 595 5.53 -0.84 -24.97
C PRO A 595 6.29 -1.15 -23.69
N LYS A 596 5.62 -0.95 -22.56
CA LYS A 596 6.13 -1.26 -21.22
C LYS A 596 5.57 -2.60 -20.74
N PRO A 597 6.27 -3.30 -19.83
CA PRO A 597 5.69 -4.43 -19.11
C PRO A 597 4.33 -4.04 -18.52
N GLY A 598 3.32 -4.89 -18.63
CA GLY A 598 1.94 -4.65 -18.18
C GLY A 598 1.01 -4.00 -19.21
N ASP A 599 1.53 -3.43 -20.30
CA ASP A 599 0.70 -2.93 -21.40
C ASP A 599 -0.05 -4.06 -22.11
N THR A 600 -1.21 -3.73 -22.67
CA THR A 600 -1.93 -4.66 -23.54
C THR A 600 -1.41 -4.55 -24.97
N ILE A 601 -1.12 -5.67 -25.62
CA ILE A 601 -0.72 -5.72 -27.03
C ILE A 601 -1.87 -6.25 -27.89
N PHE A 602 -2.04 -5.67 -29.07
CA PHE A 602 -3.09 -6.03 -30.03
C PHE A 602 -2.51 -6.58 -31.32
N PHE A 603 -3.10 -7.65 -31.84
CA PHE A 603 -2.67 -8.31 -33.07
C PHE A 603 -3.79 -8.40 -34.11
N TYR A 604 -3.40 -8.43 -35.39
CA TYR A 604 -4.26 -8.75 -36.52
C TYR A 604 -3.53 -9.72 -37.47
N GLY A 605 -4.02 -10.95 -37.58
CA GLY A 605 -3.38 -12.02 -38.36
C GLY A 605 -4.33 -13.08 -38.89
N ASN A 606 -3.80 -14.19 -39.41
CA ASN A 606 -4.61 -15.32 -39.86
C ASN A 606 -5.00 -16.20 -38.66
N GLY A 607 -6.12 -15.87 -38.01
CA GLY A 607 -6.70 -16.66 -36.92
C GLY A 607 -7.51 -15.83 -35.91
N GLY A 608 -8.58 -16.40 -35.34
CA GLY A 608 -9.41 -15.77 -34.31
C GLY A 608 -10.74 -15.16 -34.80
N TYR A 609 -11.65 -14.89 -33.86
CA TYR A 609 -12.98 -14.31 -34.11
C TYR A 609 -12.92 -12.77 -34.09
N SER A 610 -12.38 -12.15 -35.15
CA SER A 610 -12.53 -10.71 -35.39
C SER A 610 -12.14 -10.35 -36.83
N ARG A 611 -12.73 -9.27 -37.38
CA ARG A 611 -12.65 -8.92 -38.81
C ARG A 611 -12.34 -7.44 -39.11
N ARG A 612 -12.17 -6.55 -38.11
CA ARG A 612 -12.02 -5.11 -38.39
C ARG A 612 -10.71 -4.47 -37.90
N TYR A 613 -10.30 -4.67 -36.64
CA TYR A 613 -9.13 -3.96 -36.09
C TYR A 613 -8.10 -4.90 -35.45
N THR A 614 -8.54 -5.90 -34.68
CA THR A 614 -7.67 -6.86 -33.99
C THR A 614 -8.40 -8.19 -33.76
N ASN A 615 -7.70 -9.32 -33.84
CA ASN A 615 -8.24 -10.65 -33.58
C ASN A 615 -7.56 -11.40 -32.42
N HIS A 616 -6.54 -10.82 -31.81
CA HIS A 616 -5.90 -11.38 -30.62
C HIS A 616 -5.29 -10.29 -29.73
N VAL A 617 -5.22 -10.56 -28.43
CA VAL A 617 -4.65 -9.64 -27.43
C VAL A 617 -3.78 -10.38 -26.42
N GLY A 618 -2.81 -9.68 -25.85
CA GLY A 618 -1.87 -10.21 -24.86
C GLY A 618 -1.42 -9.18 -23.84
N ILE A 619 -0.65 -9.63 -22.85
CA ILE A 619 0.04 -8.76 -21.89
C ILE A 619 1.52 -8.70 -22.26
N VAL A 620 2.07 -7.49 -22.38
CA VAL A 620 3.51 -7.28 -22.57
C VAL A 620 4.22 -7.59 -21.27
N THR A 621 5.27 -8.41 -21.30
CA THR A 621 6.10 -8.73 -20.13
C THR A 621 7.46 -8.07 -20.19
N GLY A 622 7.87 -7.58 -21.36
CA GLY A 622 9.09 -6.81 -21.53
C GLY A 622 9.42 -6.55 -23.00
N VAL A 623 10.47 -5.77 -23.21
CA VAL A 623 11.07 -5.53 -24.51
C VAL A 623 12.57 -5.82 -24.45
N SER A 624 13.14 -6.30 -25.55
CA SER A 624 14.59 -6.50 -25.69
C SER A 624 15.07 -5.99 -27.04
N GLY A 625 16.35 -5.62 -27.15
CA GLY A 625 16.89 -4.96 -28.35
C GLY A 625 16.39 -3.53 -28.54
N SER A 626 16.70 -2.93 -29.69
CA SER A 626 16.41 -1.52 -29.99
C SER A 626 16.18 -1.27 -31.47
N GLY A 627 15.49 -0.18 -31.82
CA GLY A 627 15.25 0.15 -33.23
C GLY A 627 14.45 -0.94 -33.95
N GLU A 628 14.89 -1.38 -35.12
CA GLU A 628 14.21 -2.42 -35.92
C GLU A 628 14.42 -3.84 -35.37
N SER A 629 15.46 -4.08 -34.58
CA SER A 629 15.74 -5.38 -33.95
C SER A 629 14.99 -5.59 -32.63
N MET A 630 14.17 -4.62 -32.22
CA MET A 630 13.39 -4.68 -30.99
C MET A 630 12.44 -5.89 -31.01
N LYS A 631 12.48 -6.66 -29.93
CA LYS A 631 11.57 -7.76 -29.66
C LYS A 631 10.65 -7.42 -28.50
N VAL A 632 9.38 -7.83 -28.60
CA VAL A 632 8.36 -7.67 -27.56
C VAL A 632 8.05 -9.04 -26.99
N HIS A 633 8.20 -9.18 -25.67
CA HIS A 633 7.88 -10.39 -24.92
C HIS A 633 6.48 -10.27 -24.33
N THR A 634 5.72 -11.36 -24.38
CA THR A 634 4.29 -11.37 -24.04
C THR A 634 3.89 -12.64 -23.31
N ILE A 635 2.79 -12.55 -22.55
CA ILE A 635 2.01 -13.70 -22.09
C ILE A 635 0.58 -13.52 -22.58
N GLU A 636 0.04 -14.56 -23.22
CA GLU A 636 -1.24 -14.52 -23.93
C GLU A 636 -2.15 -15.66 -23.50
N GLY A 637 -3.43 -15.35 -23.34
CA GLY A 637 -4.48 -16.36 -23.18
C GLY A 637 -5.00 -16.84 -24.53
N ASN A 638 -5.57 -18.03 -24.58
CA ASN A 638 -6.14 -18.65 -25.78
C ASN A 638 -5.14 -18.87 -26.92
N SER A 639 -3.86 -19.04 -26.60
CA SER A 639 -2.81 -19.33 -27.58
C SER A 639 -2.70 -20.84 -27.76
N GLY A 640 -3.44 -21.40 -28.73
CA GLY A 640 -3.62 -22.85 -28.84
C GLY A 640 -4.44 -23.43 -27.68
N ASN A 641 -5.48 -22.69 -27.23
CA ASN A 641 -6.35 -23.04 -26.10
C ASN A 641 -5.63 -23.16 -24.72
N LYS A 642 -4.44 -22.55 -24.57
CA LYS A 642 -3.67 -22.45 -23.32
C LYS A 642 -3.14 -21.04 -23.08
N VAL A 643 -2.55 -20.81 -21.91
CA VAL A 643 -1.72 -19.63 -21.63
C VAL A 643 -0.32 -19.91 -22.19
N ALA A 644 0.26 -18.96 -22.95
CA ALA A 644 1.59 -19.14 -23.53
C ALA A 644 2.41 -17.85 -23.48
N ALA A 645 3.73 -18.00 -23.30
CA ALA A 645 4.68 -16.92 -23.48
C ALA A 645 5.17 -16.88 -24.93
N ARG A 646 5.24 -15.69 -25.52
CA ARG A 646 5.69 -15.49 -26.91
C ARG A 646 6.57 -14.27 -27.06
N THR A 647 7.39 -14.28 -28.11
CA THR A 647 8.26 -13.16 -28.47
C THR A 647 8.04 -12.79 -29.93
N TYR A 648 7.92 -11.49 -30.20
CA TYR A 648 7.63 -10.94 -31.52
C TYR A 648 8.63 -9.87 -31.91
N GLY A 649 8.84 -9.66 -33.21
CA GLY A 649 9.53 -8.46 -33.68
C GLY A 649 8.67 -7.21 -33.53
N LYS A 650 9.27 -6.02 -33.65
CA LYS A 650 8.63 -4.71 -33.43
C LYS A 650 7.28 -4.51 -34.12
N TYR A 651 7.12 -5.02 -35.35
CA TYR A 651 5.94 -4.76 -36.18
C TYR A 651 5.10 -6.01 -36.49
N ARG A 652 5.72 -7.18 -36.53
CA ARG A 652 5.08 -8.39 -37.05
C ARG A 652 5.70 -9.66 -36.46
N SER A 653 4.88 -10.71 -36.46
CA SER A 653 5.27 -12.11 -36.25
C SER A 653 5.05 -12.91 -37.53
N SER A 654 5.41 -14.20 -37.52
CA SER A 654 5.13 -15.11 -38.63
C SER A 654 3.63 -15.32 -38.90
N TRP A 655 2.75 -15.03 -37.94
CA TRP A 655 1.31 -15.30 -38.04
C TRP A 655 0.41 -14.07 -37.92
N ALA A 656 0.91 -12.94 -37.39
CA ALA A 656 0.12 -11.72 -37.18
C ALA A 656 0.95 -10.43 -37.19
N ARG A 657 0.28 -9.31 -37.50
CA ARG A 657 0.81 -7.95 -37.37
C ARG A 657 0.42 -7.37 -36.01
N ILE A 658 1.34 -6.63 -35.37
CA ILE A 658 1.03 -5.85 -34.18
C ILE A 658 0.32 -4.57 -34.65
N VAL A 659 -0.90 -4.34 -34.16
CA VAL A 659 -1.75 -3.22 -34.58
C VAL A 659 -1.82 -2.09 -33.58
N GLY A 660 -1.30 -2.29 -32.37
CA GLY A 660 -1.18 -1.26 -31.36
C GLY A 660 -0.91 -1.79 -29.96
N TYR A 661 -0.71 -0.86 -29.04
CA TYR A 661 -0.54 -1.08 -27.62
C TYR A 661 -1.56 -0.26 -26.84
N GLY A 662 -2.26 -0.90 -25.90
CA GLY A 662 -3.06 -0.25 -24.89
C GLY A 662 -2.18 0.08 -23.69
N VAL A 663 -1.89 1.37 -23.50
CA VAL A 663 -1.03 1.86 -22.42
C VAL A 663 -1.79 1.74 -21.10
N ASN A 664 -1.34 0.88 -20.17
CA ASN A 664 -2.04 0.55 -18.92
C ASN A 664 -1.60 1.33 -17.70
#